data_AF-A0A9E4ET18-F1
#
_entry.id   AF-A0A9E4ET18-F1
#
_cell.length_a   1.000
_cell.length_b   1.000
_cell.length_c   1.000
_cell.angle_alpha   90.00
_cell.angle_beta   90.00
_cell.angle_gamma   90.00
#
_symmetry.space_group_name_H-M   'P 1'
#
loop_
_entity.id
_entity.type
_entity.pdbx_description
1 polymer ?
#
loop_
_entity_poly.entity_id
_entity_poly.type
_entity_poly.pdbx_seq_one_letter_code
_entity_poly.pdbx_strand_id
1 'polypeptide(L)'
;MRHNTGNRTRLMVVWLVLFGLSGCFPATPAFSYVFQMHRNNQGRIVTVRWSAGKARAIEFWLKIDQFPFLDRHVRRLVDDSFAAWQEVPISFAAFRNRGVGNLDVSTTDGKNVIVYDRSASNFPERGGGGVIAFARMNWDVQGHITDVDIVFNGRDYSYSAGNPNQEGGLVDMQDVLVHEIGHLLGLAHSPLAGDRTVRPSMYPFYFGEERTLTTDDRAGVAALYPSTEAITSTGAISGRVTHRDGSGAFGVHVVAYRAETGEFAAGVLSGTTGENRGIRGDGEYEIKGLPPGEYHVGIEPVGGSVTTRNFSGIYSEFETGFPEEYYNNRAIRDVADVVRVAPGRSVAEVDFTLGTARPGFPDVQPTVLPNNTPSPAGPYRLHVRILDEDPISLVEVDYRTDGGPVRTLALQREHGRFYSAEFPGRKRGTVFTYRFRAQDSQGNETIYPAAELPELRFEVLALSGDPVVYVALRRSRQLAVFDTGLDREVARIPLGGDPLSVLLTPDERFVYVANNGADTDGSENKLMAIDASTHEVLVTRVGREPLDLAMSRNGSRVYVSNAADQTVSVVDVGGLRERRRISTPVSGGGEQARGPFGIAVDPDEKWLYAADIDGNQVMVVDIEAGQVTHRIDVPVSPRSLLLSHSGDRLYVSRFGRSGDGAGVSIIDTGTNEVIGAIEQPSASVFRLALSPDGKRLYATDRTNAQVLVINTDLNRVILKWAARGRETRDVAVSADGKTVYAANQDSNELLFIDAASGFIRKTLTLEDGPRGIAVRGQPVYEDAPVTDPRRADFDRDGTVGFGDFVIFARSFGASSGDPNFDVNLDLNGDEQISFADFVLFAAVFGMSAGG
;
A
#
# COMPACT_ATOMS: atom_id res chain seq x y z
N MET A 1 -2.29 4.10 51.83
CA MET A 1 -3.17 4.79 52.80
C MET A 1 -4.23 5.57 52.03
N ARG A 2 -5.51 5.36 52.36
CA ARG A 2 -6.63 6.17 51.83
C ARG A 2 -6.61 7.55 52.49
N HIS A 3 -6.79 8.63 51.72
CA HIS A 3 -7.48 9.84 52.17
C HIS A 3 -8.03 10.70 51.03
N ASN A 4 -9.32 11.00 51.19
CA ASN A 4 -10.13 12.20 50.92
C ASN A 4 -10.11 12.98 49.58
N THR A 5 -11.34 13.04 49.06
CA THR A 5 -12.10 14.08 48.35
C THR A 5 -11.63 15.53 48.50
N GLY A 6 -11.51 16.20 47.35
CA GLY A 6 -11.35 17.65 47.17
C GLY A 6 -10.55 17.95 45.89
N ASN A 7 -11.16 18.62 44.91
CA ASN A 7 -10.60 19.09 43.62
C ASN A 7 -9.15 18.67 43.30
N ARG A 8 -8.98 17.60 42.52
CA ARG A 8 -7.67 17.25 41.96
C ARG A 8 -7.45 17.96 40.63
N THR A 9 -6.59 18.98 40.65
CA THR A 9 -5.83 19.53 39.51
C THR A 9 -5.00 18.41 38.87
N ARG A 10 -4.90 18.39 37.53
CA ARG A 10 -4.20 17.32 36.78
C ARG A 10 -3.02 17.90 36.01
N LEU A 11 -1.89 17.21 36.10
CA LEU A 11 -0.60 17.57 35.50
C LEU A 11 -0.43 16.93 34.11
N MET A 12 0.02 17.70 33.11
CA MET A 12 0.49 17.19 31.81
C MET A 12 1.92 17.65 31.57
N VAL A 13 2.69 16.78 30.91
CA VAL A 13 4.05 17.04 30.48
C VAL A 13 4.10 16.80 28.97
N VAL A 14 4.52 17.79 28.19
CA VAL A 14 4.59 17.74 26.72
C VAL A 14 6.05 17.74 26.29
N TRP A 15 6.50 16.71 25.56
CA TRP A 15 7.93 16.49 25.28
C TRP A 15 8.33 16.84 23.84
N LEU A 16 9.49 17.50 23.66
CA LEU A 16 10.16 17.67 22.36
C LEU A 16 11.29 16.65 22.16
N VAL A 17 11.15 15.63 21.29
CA VAL A 17 12.09 14.47 21.15
C VAL A 17 12.76 14.37 19.76
N LEU A 18 14.07 14.08 19.70
CA LEU A 18 14.90 13.87 18.47
C LEU A 18 15.09 12.40 18.04
N PHE A 19 15.03 12.08 16.73
CA PHE A 19 15.56 10.85 16.11
C PHE A 19 16.14 11.13 14.71
N GLY A 20 17.23 10.45 14.34
CA GLY A 20 18.04 10.69 13.11
C GLY A 20 17.48 10.10 11.81
N LEU A 21 17.94 10.69 10.68
CA LEU A 21 17.41 10.58 9.31
C LEU A 21 17.94 9.40 8.46
N SER A 22 17.08 8.89 7.55
CA SER A 22 17.45 8.13 6.34
C SER A 22 16.36 8.19 5.25
N GLY A 23 16.46 9.20 4.38
CA GLY A 23 16.08 9.29 2.95
C GLY A 23 14.78 8.66 2.39
N CYS A 24 13.82 9.52 2.02
CA CYS A 24 12.84 9.31 0.94
C CYS A 24 12.40 10.65 0.28
N PHE A 25 11.87 10.61 -0.94
CA PHE A 25 11.33 11.75 -1.72
C PHE A 25 10.03 12.33 -1.12
N PRO A 26 9.64 13.59 -1.42
CA PRO A 26 8.81 14.41 -0.53
C PRO A 26 7.31 14.13 -0.66
N ALA A 27 6.64 13.89 0.47
CA ALA A 27 5.20 14.08 0.62
C ALA A 27 4.90 15.58 0.82
N THR A 28 3.73 16.05 0.38
CA THR A 28 3.27 17.44 0.56
C THR A 28 2.88 17.69 2.03
N PRO A 29 3.33 18.80 2.66
CA PRO A 29 3.06 19.12 4.06
C PRO A 29 1.58 19.44 4.36
N ALA A 30 1.03 18.88 5.45
CA ALA A 30 -0.27 19.24 6.02
C ALA A 30 -0.10 20.29 7.14
N PHE A 31 -0.35 21.56 6.85
CA PHE A 31 -0.30 22.64 7.84
C PHE A 31 -1.66 22.74 8.57
N SER A 32 -1.74 22.38 9.86
CA SER A 32 -3.00 22.42 10.62
C SER A 32 -2.77 22.83 12.05
N TYR A 33 -3.40 23.90 12.55
CA TYR A 33 -3.32 24.14 13.99
C TYR A 33 -4.08 23.06 14.76
N VAL A 34 -3.51 22.63 15.90
CA VAL A 34 -4.11 21.65 16.81
C VAL A 34 -4.12 22.26 18.20
N PHE A 35 -5.24 22.12 18.91
CA PHE A 35 -5.32 22.53 20.31
C PHE A 35 -4.95 21.39 21.25
N GLN A 36 -4.31 21.72 22.36
CA GLN A 36 -4.15 20.78 23.45
C GLN A 36 -5.52 20.48 24.07
N MET A 37 -5.79 19.19 24.22
CA MET A 37 -7.05 18.68 24.76
C MET A 37 -6.76 17.86 26.02
N HIS A 38 -7.72 17.78 26.95
CA HIS A 38 -7.61 16.93 28.13
C HIS A 38 -8.94 16.27 28.52
N ARG A 39 -8.90 15.02 29.01
CA ARG A 39 -10.06 14.36 29.62
C ARG A 39 -10.17 14.72 31.11
N ASN A 40 -11.10 15.60 31.47
CA ASN A 40 -11.31 16.01 32.86
C ASN A 40 -11.84 14.87 33.75
N ASN A 41 -11.96 15.14 35.07
CA ASN A 41 -12.42 14.15 36.07
C ASN A 41 -13.85 13.65 35.87
N GLN A 42 -14.65 14.29 35.01
CA GLN A 42 -16.00 13.88 34.63
C GLN A 42 -16.01 13.09 33.32
N GLY A 43 -14.84 12.76 32.76
CA GLY A 43 -14.72 12.04 31.50
C GLY A 43 -14.94 12.91 30.26
N ARG A 44 -15.05 14.23 30.43
CA ARG A 44 -15.27 15.20 29.35
C ARG A 44 -13.95 15.65 28.74
N ILE A 45 -13.84 15.66 27.42
CA ILE A 45 -12.69 16.25 26.72
C ILE A 45 -12.85 17.77 26.71
N VAL A 46 -11.83 18.49 27.16
CA VAL A 46 -11.80 19.95 27.23
C VAL A 46 -10.58 20.55 26.55
N THR A 47 -10.73 21.74 25.97
CA THR A 47 -9.61 22.50 25.38
C THR A 47 -8.78 23.13 26.47
N VAL A 48 -7.46 22.89 26.44
CA VAL A 48 -6.51 23.48 27.38
C VAL A 48 -6.09 24.86 26.87
N ARG A 49 -6.43 25.91 27.61
CA ARG A 49 -6.15 27.31 27.25
C ARG A 49 -6.15 28.22 28.47
N TRP A 50 -5.58 29.41 28.38
CA TRP A 50 -5.76 30.42 29.43
C TRP A 50 -7.18 30.99 29.42
N SER A 51 -7.68 31.40 30.59
CA SER A 51 -8.89 32.25 30.63
C SER A 51 -8.62 33.59 29.94
N ALA A 52 -9.63 34.18 29.29
CA ALA A 52 -9.46 35.41 28.51
C ALA A 52 -8.87 36.59 29.32
N GLY A 53 -9.09 36.64 30.63
CA GLY A 53 -8.48 37.64 31.51
C GLY A 53 -6.97 37.40 31.71
N LYS A 54 -6.57 36.14 31.91
CA LYS A 54 -5.16 35.75 32.11
C LYS A 54 -4.34 35.82 30.82
N ALA A 55 -4.92 35.44 29.68
CA ALA A 55 -4.25 35.50 28.38
C ALA A 55 -3.82 36.92 27.95
N ARG A 56 -4.44 37.98 28.50
CA ARG A 56 -4.04 39.38 28.25
C ARG A 56 -2.78 39.80 29.01
N ALA A 57 -2.30 39.00 29.96
CA ALA A 57 -1.09 39.28 30.74
C ALA A 57 -0.61 38.00 31.45
N ILE A 58 -0.07 37.06 30.69
CA ILE A 58 0.52 35.83 31.23
C ILE A 58 1.85 36.19 31.90
N GLU A 59 1.90 36.10 33.21
CA GLU A 59 3.06 36.52 33.98
C GLU A 59 4.07 35.38 34.09
N PHE A 60 5.36 35.68 33.94
CA PHE A 60 6.43 34.67 34.04
C PHE A 60 7.64 35.18 34.82
N TRP A 61 8.41 34.25 35.37
CA TRP A 61 9.67 34.47 36.09
C TRP A 61 10.83 33.77 35.38
N LEU A 62 12.05 34.29 35.59
CA LEU A 62 13.27 33.70 35.04
C LEU A 62 14.16 33.13 36.16
N LYS A 63 14.55 31.86 36.04
CA LYS A 63 15.61 31.26 36.86
C LYS A 63 16.93 31.26 36.07
N ILE A 64 17.58 32.42 36.04
CA ILE A 64 18.74 32.67 35.17
C ILE A 64 20.05 32.04 35.65
N ASP A 65 20.19 31.73 36.94
CA ASP A 65 21.44 31.28 37.58
C ASP A 65 21.98 29.96 37.02
N GLN A 66 21.11 29.17 36.39
CA GLN A 66 21.46 27.88 35.81
C GLN A 66 21.74 27.93 34.31
N PHE A 67 21.40 29.03 33.62
CA PHE A 67 21.66 29.15 32.19
C PHE A 67 23.17 29.23 31.90
N PRO A 68 23.64 28.73 30.75
CA PRO A 68 25.05 28.82 30.33
C PRO A 68 25.41 30.17 29.70
N PHE A 69 24.48 31.15 29.67
CA PHE A 69 24.66 32.45 29.02
C PHE A 69 24.64 33.60 30.01
N LEU A 70 25.11 34.77 29.58
CA LEU A 70 24.95 36.01 30.35
C LEU A 70 23.46 36.36 30.52
N ASP A 71 23.06 36.83 31.70
CA ASP A 71 21.68 37.20 32.05
C ASP A 71 20.99 38.08 31.00
N ARG A 72 21.74 39.03 30.42
CA ARG A 72 21.24 39.95 29.38
C ARG A 72 20.83 39.22 28.10
N HIS A 73 21.51 38.13 27.74
CA HIS A 73 21.18 37.34 26.55
C HIS A 73 19.94 36.49 26.81
N VAL A 74 19.83 35.87 27.99
CA VAL A 74 18.65 35.08 28.37
C VAL A 74 17.39 35.95 28.36
N ARG A 75 17.46 37.15 28.97
CA ARG A 75 16.34 38.10 28.98
C ARG A 75 15.93 38.50 27.57
N ARG A 76 16.90 38.86 26.73
CA ARG A 76 16.63 39.23 25.33
C ARG A 76 15.93 38.11 24.57
N LEU A 77 16.45 36.88 24.65
CA LEU A 77 15.85 35.73 23.95
C LEU A 77 14.39 35.52 24.37
N VAL A 78 14.13 35.63 25.68
CA VAL A 78 12.77 35.50 26.21
C VAL A 78 11.85 36.60 25.72
N ASP A 79 12.31 37.85 25.74
CA ASP A 79 11.52 39.00 25.28
C ASP A 79 11.24 38.89 23.77
N ASP A 80 12.25 38.50 22.96
CA ASP A 80 12.12 38.28 21.51
C ASP A 80 11.16 37.11 21.21
N SER A 81 11.21 36.01 21.97
CA SER A 81 10.29 34.88 21.82
C SER A 81 8.84 35.23 22.17
N PHE A 82 8.61 36.06 23.20
CA PHE A 82 7.26 36.54 23.52
C PHE A 82 6.73 37.54 22.51
N ALA A 83 7.60 38.38 21.93
CA ALA A 83 7.22 39.31 20.87
C ALA A 83 6.64 38.56 19.65
N ALA A 84 7.25 37.44 19.24
CA ALA A 84 6.77 36.63 18.11
C ALA A 84 5.28 36.25 18.21
N TRP A 85 4.80 35.92 19.41
CA TRP A 85 3.40 35.57 19.67
C TRP A 85 2.50 36.79 19.89
N GLN A 86 3.02 37.87 20.49
CA GLN A 86 2.29 39.11 20.75
C GLN A 86 2.05 39.94 19.48
N GLU A 87 2.91 39.81 18.48
CA GLU A 87 2.83 40.55 17.23
C GLU A 87 1.84 39.94 16.23
N VAL A 88 1.16 38.84 16.58
CA VAL A 88 0.08 38.26 15.78
C VAL A 88 -1.13 39.22 15.80
N PRO A 89 -1.45 39.95 14.70
CA PRO A 89 -2.33 41.13 14.76
C PRO A 89 -3.76 40.84 15.24
N ILE A 90 -4.22 39.61 15.04
CA ILE A 90 -5.58 39.15 15.34
C ILE A 90 -5.69 38.37 16.67
N SER A 91 -4.63 38.36 17.48
CA SER A 91 -4.61 37.74 18.81
C SER A 91 -4.46 38.79 19.92
N PHE A 92 -5.06 38.56 21.08
CA PHE A 92 -4.81 39.39 22.28
C PHE A 92 -3.82 38.77 23.27
N ALA A 93 -3.22 37.62 22.94
CA ALA A 93 -2.27 36.94 23.82
C ALA A 93 -1.08 37.86 24.16
N ALA A 94 -0.77 38.01 25.45
CA ALA A 94 0.31 38.88 25.90
C ALA A 94 0.99 38.36 27.17
N PHE A 95 2.26 38.70 27.32
CA PHE A 95 3.16 38.20 28.36
C PHE A 95 3.71 39.35 29.21
N ARG A 96 4.04 39.05 30.48
CA ARG A 96 4.62 40.02 31.42
C ARG A 96 5.78 39.42 32.20
N ASN A 97 6.97 39.96 31.97
CA ASN A 97 8.18 39.58 32.70
C ASN A 97 8.15 40.13 34.14
N ARG A 98 8.17 39.25 35.15
CA ARG A 98 8.28 39.62 36.58
C ARG A 98 9.73 39.74 37.07
N GLY A 99 10.69 39.41 36.20
CA GLY A 99 12.12 39.47 36.49
C GLY A 99 12.67 38.12 36.95
N VAL A 100 13.81 38.19 37.65
CA VAL A 100 14.54 37.01 38.11
C VAL A 100 14.03 36.59 39.48
N GLY A 101 13.73 35.30 39.63
CA GLY A 101 13.28 34.70 40.89
C GLY A 101 14.01 33.41 41.19
N ASN A 102 14.20 33.12 42.49
CA ASN A 102 14.68 31.82 42.95
C ASN A 102 13.47 30.89 43.16
N LEU A 103 12.86 30.44 42.05
CA LEU A 103 11.71 29.55 42.04
C LEU A 103 12.15 28.16 41.56
N ASP A 104 11.54 27.12 42.09
CA ASP A 104 11.71 25.75 41.61
C ASP A 104 10.54 25.39 40.69
N VAL A 105 10.78 24.45 39.76
CA VAL A 105 9.75 23.95 38.84
C VAL A 105 8.61 23.34 39.66
N SER A 106 7.42 23.90 39.53
CA SER A 106 6.22 23.54 40.28
C SER A 106 4.99 23.90 39.45
N THR A 107 4.13 22.91 39.20
CA THR A 107 2.90 23.14 38.44
C THR A 107 1.71 23.56 39.28
N THR A 108 1.94 24.10 40.48
CA THR A 108 0.87 24.31 41.48
C THR A 108 1.00 25.60 42.29
N ASP A 109 2.02 26.41 42.03
CA ASP A 109 2.25 27.64 42.80
C ASP A 109 1.69 28.90 42.10
N GLY A 110 1.15 28.73 40.90
CA GLY A 110 0.56 29.76 40.06
C GLY A 110 1.61 30.68 39.44
N LYS A 111 2.88 30.26 39.40
CA LYS A 111 4.00 31.07 38.91
C LYS A 111 4.73 30.35 37.78
N ASN A 112 4.42 30.79 36.57
CA ASN A 112 5.11 30.29 35.39
C ASN A 112 6.60 30.64 35.44
N VAL A 113 7.50 29.65 35.37
CA VAL A 113 8.95 29.87 35.35
C VAL A 113 9.62 29.26 34.12
N ILE A 114 10.63 29.96 33.59
CA ILE A 114 11.54 29.45 32.56
C ILE A 114 12.87 29.06 33.23
N VAL A 115 13.27 27.80 33.10
CA VAL A 115 14.39 27.19 33.83
C VAL A 115 15.31 26.39 32.90
N TYR A 116 16.62 26.44 33.18
CA TYR A 116 17.63 25.56 32.57
C TYR A 116 18.06 24.46 33.54
N ASP A 117 17.64 23.22 33.33
CA ASP A 117 17.97 22.12 34.24
C ASP A 117 19.27 21.41 33.81
N ARG A 118 20.39 21.79 34.42
CA ARG A 118 21.72 21.20 34.17
C ARG A 118 21.82 19.71 34.48
N SER A 119 20.99 19.21 35.39
CA SER A 119 21.08 17.83 35.90
C SER A 119 20.01 16.91 35.35
N ALA A 120 19.05 17.49 34.60
CA ALA A 120 17.81 16.85 34.20
C ALA A 120 17.05 16.20 35.39
N SER A 121 17.14 16.84 36.57
CA SER A 121 16.44 16.44 37.80
C SER A 121 14.91 16.49 37.67
N ASN A 122 14.39 17.31 36.76
CA ASN A 122 12.97 17.45 36.48
C ASN A 122 12.45 16.48 35.40
N PHE A 123 13.30 15.60 34.88
CA PHE A 123 12.95 14.64 33.83
C PHE A 123 12.73 13.24 34.44
N PRO A 124 11.65 12.51 34.07
CA PRO A 124 11.22 11.28 34.74
C PRO A 124 12.05 10.03 34.42
N GLU A 125 12.91 10.05 33.38
CA GLU A 125 13.78 8.91 33.04
C GLU A 125 15.24 9.15 33.50
N ARG A 126 15.84 8.16 34.18
CA ARG A 126 17.30 8.08 34.37
C ARG A 126 17.97 7.82 33.01
N GLY A 127 18.04 8.84 32.16
CA GLY A 127 18.59 8.75 30.81
C GLY A 127 18.05 9.75 29.79
N GLY A 128 17.07 10.61 30.13
CA GLY A 128 16.64 11.75 29.28
C GLY A 128 16.45 11.41 27.80
N GLY A 129 15.55 10.46 27.53
CA GLY A 129 15.31 9.87 26.21
C GLY A 129 14.98 10.87 25.08
N GLY A 130 16.01 11.53 24.56
CA GLY A 130 15.93 12.39 23.39
C GLY A 130 15.20 13.72 23.59
N VAL A 131 14.81 14.11 24.81
CA VAL A 131 14.01 15.33 25.05
C VAL A 131 14.86 16.59 25.16
N ILE A 132 14.64 17.59 24.30
CA ILE A 132 15.34 18.89 24.32
C ILE A 132 14.75 19.83 25.39
N ALA A 133 13.45 20.07 25.36
CA ALA A 133 12.75 20.89 26.34
C ALA A 133 11.31 20.38 26.55
N PHE A 134 10.63 20.93 27.54
CA PHE A 134 9.20 20.69 27.73
C PHE A 134 8.50 21.84 28.48
N ALA A 135 7.25 22.08 28.11
CA ALA A 135 6.27 22.82 28.90
C ALA A 135 5.53 21.87 29.86
N ARG A 136 5.72 22.10 31.17
CA ARG A 136 5.05 21.39 32.25
C ARG A 136 3.87 22.20 32.72
N MET A 137 2.64 21.72 32.54
CA MET A 137 1.45 22.54 32.78
C MET A 137 0.40 21.88 33.65
N ASN A 138 -0.42 22.71 34.27
CA ASN A 138 -1.60 22.34 35.05
C ASN A 138 -2.79 23.21 34.66
N TRP A 139 -3.99 22.65 34.82
CA TRP A 139 -5.23 23.33 34.46
C TRP A 139 -6.38 22.90 35.38
N ASP A 140 -7.43 23.72 35.42
CA ASP A 140 -8.65 23.45 36.17
C ASP A 140 -9.59 22.46 35.45
N VAL A 141 -10.74 22.15 36.04
CA VAL A 141 -11.68 21.17 35.46
C VAL A 141 -12.36 21.65 34.18
N GLN A 142 -12.28 22.94 33.87
CA GLN A 142 -12.77 23.59 32.65
C GLN A 142 -11.71 23.68 31.55
N GLY A 143 -10.48 23.21 31.81
CA GLY A 143 -9.37 23.32 30.86
C GLY A 143 -8.65 24.67 30.93
N HIS A 144 -8.93 25.52 31.94
CA HIS A 144 -8.16 26.74 32.08
C HIS A 144 -6.79 26.46 32.66
N ILE A 145 -5.75 26.82 31.91
CA ILE A 145 -4.37 26.77 32.37
C ILE A 145 -4.25 27.63 33.63
N THR A 146 -3.68 27.03 34.69
CA THR A 146 -3.44 27.69 35.97
C THR A 146 -1.96 27.96 36.20
N ASP A 147 -1.08 27.17 35.60
CA ASP A 147 0.36 27.16 35.85
C ASP A 147 1.10 26.43 34.70
N VAL A 148 2.20 26.99 34.20
CA VAL A 148 3.09 26.42 33.18
C VAL A 148 4.55 26.76 33.45
N ASP A 149 5.40 25.76 33.53
CA ASP A 149 6.86 25.92 33.58
C ASP A 149 7.53 25.40 32.31
N ILE A 150 8.48 26.15 31.76
CA ILE A 150 9.29 25.72 30.63
C ILE A 150 10.66 25.28 31.15
N VAL A 151 11.03 24.04 30.86
CA VAL A 151 12.27 23.43 31.36
C VAL A 151 13.15 22.99 30.20
N PHE A 152 14.34 23.58 30.09
CA PHE A 152 15.37 23.18 29.12
C PHE A 152 16.22 22.02 29.67
N ASN A 153 16.48 21.00 28.85
CA ASN A 153 17.37 19.90 29.20
C ASN A 153 18.82 20.32 28.99
N GLY A 154 19.45 20.81 30.07
CA GLY A 154 20.84 21.25 30.05
C GLY A 154 21.87 20.13 30.25
N ARG A 155 21.42 18.89 30.50
CA ARG A 155 22.32 17.73 30.68
C ARG A 155 22.68 17.11 29.35
N ASP A 156 21.68 16.92 28.49
CA ASP A 156 21.83 16.15 27.25
C ASP A 156 22.01 17.03 26.00
N TYR A 157 21.69 18.34 26.11
CA TYR A 157 21.77 19.29 24.99
C TYR A 157 22.56 20.54 25.36
N SER A 158 23.29 21.07 24.38
CA SER A 158 23.99 22.35 24.45
C SER A 158 23.29 23.36 23.56
N TYR A 159 23.13 24.59 24.05
CA TYR A 159 22.34 25.63 23.39
C TYR A 159 23.21 26.80 22.93
N SER A 160 22.76 27.52 21.90
CA SER A 160 23.27 28.83 21.51
C SER A 160 22.29 29.94 21.91
N ALA A 161 22.84 31.13 22.17
CA ALA A 161 22.06 32.37 22.35
C ALA A 161 22.08 33.25 21.07
N GLY A 162 22.61 32.70 19.96
CA GLY A 162 22.78 33.34 18.65
C GLY A 162 22.56 32.33 17.51
N ASN A 163 22.80 32.75 16.25
CA ASN A 163 22.49 31.94 15.07
C ASN A 163 23.27 30.60 15.07
N PRO A 164 22.60 29.44 15.06
CA PRO A 164 23.24 28.12 15.14
C PRO A 164 24.20 27.83 13.98
N ASN A 165 24.03 28.48 12.82
CA ASN A 165 24.91 28.35 11.65
C ASN A 165 26.33 28.93 11.88
N GLN A 166 26.58 29.62 13.00
CA GLN A 166 27.90 30.13 13.35
C GLN A 166 28.65 29.28 14.40
N GLU A 167 27.98 28.38 15.13
CA GLU A 167 28.55 27.74 16.33
C GLU A 167 28.51 26.19 16.32
N GLY A 168 28.36 25.55 15.16
CA GLY A 168 28.71 24.14 14.94
C GLY A 168 28.02 23.13 15.87
N GLY A 169 26.71 22.92 15.70
CA GLY A 169 25.95 21.83 16.35
C GLY A 169 25.21 22.18 17.65
N LEU A 170 25.10 23.46 17.99
CA LEU A 170 24.37 23.97 19.16
C LEU A 170 22.88 24.22 18.90
N VAL A 171 22.04 23.96 19.91
CA VAL A 171 20.59 24.16 19.88
C VAL A 171 20.19 25.64 19.95
N ASP A 172 19.51 26.21 18.94
CA ASP A 172 19.01 27.59 19.02
C ASP A 172 17.94 27.68 20.11
N MET A 173 18.28 28.35 21.20
CA MET A 173 17.41 28.48 22.35
C MET A 173 16.14 29.28 22.02
N GLN A 174 16.22 30.25 21.10
CA GLN A 174 15.04 31.05 20.74
C GLN A 174 14.01 30.19 20.02
N ASP A 175 14.42 29.32 19.11
CA ASP A 175 13.49 28.44 18.38
C ASP A 175 12.76 27.51 19.34
N VAL A 176 13.52 26.85 20.22
CA VAL A 176 12.96 25.99 21.26
C VAL A 176 12.02 26.78 22.16
N LEU A 177 12.38 28.01 22.55
CA LEU A 177 11.53 28.82 23.41
C LEU A 177 10.23 29.27 22.73
N VAL A 178 10.28 29.72 21.46
CA VAL A 178 9.07 30.09 20.71
C VAL A 178 8.13 28.89 20.58
N HIS A 179 8.68 27.70 20.32
CA HIS A 179 7.94 26.43 20.29
C HIS A 179 7.27 26.12 21.63
N GLU A 180 8.02 26.10 22.73
CA GLU A 180 7.48 25.79 24.06
C GLU A 180 6.43 26.83 24.53
N ILE A 181 6.55 28.09 24.07
CA ILE A 181 5.53 29.12 24.32
C ILE A 181 4.21 28.76 23.61
N GLY A 182 4.25 28.16 22.42
CA GLY A 182 3.04 27.67 21.77
C GLY A 182 2.31 26.63 22.62
N HIS A 183 3.04 25.72 23.27
CA HIS A 183 2.47 24.79 24.25
C HIS A 183 1.92 25.50 25.48
N LEU A 184 2.63 26.50 26.00
CA LEU A 184 2.15 27.35 27.09
C LEU A 184 0.84 28.07 26.73
N LEU A 185 0.63 28.42 25.46
CA LEU A 185 -0.60 29.02 24.95
C LEU A 185 -1.71 27.99 24.70
N GLY A 186 -1.45 26.69 24.80
CA GLY A 186 -2.45 25.63 24.59
C GLY A 186 -2.46 25.07 23.17
N LEU A 187 -1.44 25.34 22.35
CA LEU A 187 -1.25 24.71 21.05
C LEU A 187 -0.53 23.37 21.18
N ALA A 188 -0.93 22.41 20.35
CA ALA A 188 -0.31 21.11 20.23
C ALA A 188 0.43 21.03 18.88
N HIS A 189 1.22 19.97 18.72
CA HIS A 189 1.91 19.72 17.47
C HIS A 189 0.92 19.47 16.33
N SER A 190 1.04 20.26 15.26
CA SER A 190 0.38 19.97 14.01
C SER A 190 1.03 18.75 13.37
N PRO A 191 0.29 17.86 12.68
CA PRO A 191 0.90 16.82 11.88
C PRO A 191 1.61 17.44 10.67
N LEU A 192 2.81 17.99 10.87
CA LEU A 192 3.66 18.42 9.77
C LEU A 192 4.00 17.20 8.91
N ALA A 193 3.61 17.21 7.64
CA ALA A 193 4.10 16.20 6.70
C ALA A 193 5.48 16.62 6.15
N GLY A 194 6.42 15.70 6.32
CA GLY A 194 7.74 15.61 5.70
C GLY A 194 8.19 14.14 5.80
N ASP A 195 9.46 13.82 5.57
CA ASP A 195 10.01 12.44 5.71
C ASP A 195 9.48 11.71 6.96
N ARG A 196 9.50 10.37 7.00
CA ARG A 196 9.11 9.47 8.11
C ARG A 196 9.78 9.78 9.47
N THR A 197 10.60 10.82 9.50
CA THR A 197 11.35 11.37 10.64
C THR A 197 10.82 12.73 11.11
N VAL A 198 9.97 13.40 10.33
CA VAL A 198 9.28 14.64 10.72
C VAL A 198 8.10 14.24 11.60
N ARG A 199 8.31 14.39 12.89
CA ARG A 199 7.23 14.27 13.88
C ARG A 199 6.29 15.46 13.70
N PRO A 200 5.02 15.34 14.13
CA PRO A 200 4.18 16.49 14.38
C PRO A 200 5.01 17.53 15.14
N SER A 201 4.97 18.77 14.69
CA SER A 201 5.74 19.84 15.30
C SER A 201 4.92 21.13 15.23
N MET A 202 5.45 22.16 15.86
CA MET A 202 4.89 23.51 15.94
C MET A 202 6.06 24.43 15.60
N TYR A 203 5.86 25.44 14.77
CA TYR A 203 6.97 26.25 14.31
C TYR A 203 7.28 27.40 15.28
N PRO A 204 8.56 27.82 15.37
CA PRO A 204 9.73 27.33 14.65
C PRO A 204 10.25 25.97 15.15
N PHE A 205 10.90 25.21 14.25
CA PHE A 205 11.62 23.96 14.57
C PHE A 205 13.12 24.15 14.43
N TYR A 206 13.90 23.49 15.29
CA TYR A 206 15.34 23.74 15.51
C TYR A 206 16.29 23.60 14.28
N PHE A 207 15.83 23.21 13.09
CA PHE A 207 16.69 23.08 11.90
C PHE A 207 17.09 24.41 11.20
N GLY A 208 16.95 25.56 11.88
CA GLY A 208 17.47 26.85 11.37
C GLY A 208 16.57 27.53 10.34
N GLU A 209 15.27 27.23 10.36
CA GLU A 209 14.27 28.09 9.72
C GLU A 209 14.03 29.34 10.57
N GLU A 210 13.75 30.48 9.94
CA GLU A 210 13.63 31.79 10.59
C GLU A 210 12.77 31.70 11.86
N ARG A 211 13.24 32.26 13.00
CA ARG A 211 12.64 32.36 14.36
C ARG A 211 11.20 32.93 14.39
N THR A 212 10.31 32.40 13.56
CA THR A 212 9.06 33.01 13.09
C THR A 212 7.96 31.96 13.06
N LEU A 213 6.74 32.40 13.36
CA LEU A 213 5.54 31.57 13.36
C LEU A 213 5.05 31.33 11.93
N THR A 214 4.64 30.11 11.62
CA THR A 214 3.98 29.75 10.35
C THR A 214 2.52 30.21 10.33
N THR A 215 1.87 30.07 9.16
CA THR A 215 0.48 30.49 8.95
C THR A 215 -0.50 29.76 9.88
N ASP A 216 -0.28 28.47 10.14
CA ASP A 216 -1.11 27.66 11.03
C ASP A 216 -0.94 28.06 12.51
N ASP A 217 0.29 28.30 12.99
CA ASP A 217 0.53 28.78 14.37
C ASP A 217 -0.20 30.10 14.66
N ARG A 218 -0.11 31.04 13.70
CA ARG A 218 -0.81 32.34 13.77
C ARG A 218 -2.33 32.17 13.78
N ALA A 219 -2.86 31.27 12.95
CA ALA A 219 -4.28 30.96 12.93
C ALA A 219 -4.73 30.27 14.24
N GLY A 220 -3.92 29.36 14.79
CA GLY A 220 -4.20 28.64 16.03
C GLY A 220 -4.28 29.56 17.24
N VAL A 221 -3.29 30.44 17.42
CA VAL A 221 -3.32 31.39 18.55
C VAL A 221 -4.47 32.40 18.41
N ALA A 222 -4.79 32.84 17.19
CA ALA A 222 -5.92 33.71 16.93
C ALA A 222 -7.26 33.01 17.21
N ALA A 223 -7.36 31.70 16.95
CA ALA A 223 -8.55 30.92 17.26
C ALA A 223 -8.74 30.72 18.78
N LEU A 224 -7.66 30.59 19.56
CA LEU A 224 -7.72 30.49 21.03
C LEU A 224 -7.96 31.84 21.71
N TYR A 225 -7.33 32.91 21.23
CA TYR A 225 -7.31 34.23 21.86
C TYR A 225 -7.66 35.36 20.87
N PRO A 226 -8.84 35.33 20.22
CA PRO A 226 -9.17 36.27 19.15
C PRO A 226 -9.35 37.70 19.68
N SER A 227 -8.68 38.67 19.05
CA SER A 227 -8.90 40.10 19.36
C SER A 227 -10.33 40.54 18.97
N THR A 228 -10.82 41.64 19.54
CA THR A 228 -12.16 42.16 19.16
C THR A 228 -12.23 42.50 17.67
N GLU A 229 -11.13 42.99 17.10
CA GLU A 229 -11.00 43.24 15.67
C GLU A 229 -11.00 41.93 14.87
N ALA A 230 -10.35 40.87 15.34
CA ALA A 230 -10.37 39.56 14.69
C ALA A 230 -11.79 39.00 14.56
N ILE A 231 -12.57 39.08 15.65
CA ILE A 231 -13.96 38.58 15.69
C ILE A 231 -14.84 39.29 14.65
N THR A 232 -14.61 40.58 14.38
CA THR A 232 -15.44 41.36 13.46
C THR A 232 -14.92 41.41 12.02
N SER A 233 -13.62 41.18 11.80
CA SER A 233 -12.98 41.28 10.48
C SER A 233 -12.77 39.94 9.77
N THR A 234 -12.91 38.81 10.47
CA THR A 234 -12.73 37.45 9.91
C THR A 234 -14.02 36.64 9.96
N GLY A 235 -14.09 35.55 9.19
CA GLY A 235 -15.18 34.58 9.22
C GLY A 235 -14.68 33.17 9.54
N ALA A 236 -15.57 32.19 9.38
CA ALA A 236 -15.28 30.78 9.61
C ALA A 236 -15.96 29.87 8.57
N ILE A 237 -15.44 28.66 8.44
CA ILE A 237 -16.05 27.55 7.70
C ILE A 237 -16.21 26.38 8.66
N SER A 238 -17.37 25.77 8.68
CA SER A 238 -17.67 24.61 9.53
C SER A 238 -18.47 23.57 8.78
N GLY A 239 -18.30 22.32 9.21
CA GLY A 239 -19.05 21.19 8.71
C GLY A 239 -18.66 19.93 9.46
N ARG A 240 -19.05 18.80 8.89
CA ARG A 240 -18.79 17.49 9.46
C ARG A 240 -18.16 16.58 8.43
N VAL A 241 -17.10 15.87 8.83
CA VAL A 241 -16.57 14.74 8.07
C VAL A 241 -17.14 13.45 8.66
N THR A 242 -17.78 12.63 7.83
CA THR A 242 -18.37 11.36 8.26
C THR A 242 -17.81 10.18 7.50
N HIS A 243 -17.87 9.01 8.12
CA HIS A 243 -17.88 7.75 7.42
C HIS A 243 -19.26 7.53 6.78
N ARG A 244 -19.35 6.52 5.92
CA ARG A 244 -20.58 6.16 5.21
C ARG A 244 -21.73 5.74 6.11
N ASP A 245 -21.42 5.16 7.27
CA ASP A 245 -22.42 4.79 8.27
C ASP A 245 -22.94 6.01 9.08
N GLY A 246 -22.53 7.22 8.71
CA GLY A 246 -22.88 8.47 9.38
C GLY A 246 -22.11 8.72 10.68
N SER A 247 -21.21 7.81 11.07
CA SER A 247 -20.30 8.04 12.19
C SER A 247 -19.30 9.14 11.83
N GLY A 248 -18.85 9.89 12.82
CA GLY A 248 -17.89 10.97 12.59
C GLY A 248 -16.51 10.43 12.24
N ALA A 249 -15.94 10.89 11.13
CA ALA A 249 -14.57 10.58 10.74
C ALA A 249 -13.61 11.51 11.49
N PHE A 250 -12.67 10.94 12.23
CA PHE A 250 -11.84 11.70 13.15
C PHE A 250 -10.39 11.83 12.68
N GLY A 251 -9.85 13.04 12.84
CA GLY A 251 -8.48 13.33 12.46
C GLY A 251 -8.27 13.49 10.95
N VAL A 252 -9.34 13.73 10.19
CA VAL A 252 -9.28 14.11 8.77
C VAL A 252 -8.78 15.54 8.69
N HIS A 253 -7.76 15.80 7.88
CA HIS A 253 -7.27 17.15 7.68
C HIS A 253 -8.19 17.90 6.70
N VAL A 254 -8.87 18.91 7.22
CA VAL A 254 -9.75 19.78 6.45
C VAL A 254 -9.04 21.10 6.18
N VAL A 255 -8.90 21.46 4.92
CA VAL A 255 -8.08 22.57 4.44
C VAL A 255 -8.89 23.59 3.66
N ALA A 256 -8.53 24.86 3.79
CA ALA A 256 -9.07 25.96 3.00
C ALA A 256 -7.94 26.64 2.21
N TYR A 257 -8.06 26.65 0.89
CA TYR A 257 -7.19 27.36 -0.04
C TYR A 257 -7.93 28.57 -0.61
N ARG A 258 -7.25 29.72 -0.75
CA ARG A 258 -7.84 30.88 -1.44
C ARG A 258 -8.13 30.52 -2.89
N ALA A 259 -9.37 30.74 -3.35
CA ALA A 259 -9.79 30.34 -4.69
C ALA A 259 -8.99 31.06 -5.80
N GLU A 260 -8.68 32.34 -5.61
CA GLU A 260 -7.98 33.14 -6.63
C GLU A 260 -6.49 32.81 -6.75
N THR A 261 -5.82 32.53 -5.62
CA THR A 261 -4.35 32.39 -5.57
C THR A 261 -3.88 30.96 -5.39
N GLY A 262 -4.77 30.05 -4.97
CA GLY A 262 -4.42 28.68 -4.55
C GLY A 262 -3.60 28.63 -3.26
N GLU A 263 -3.39 29.76 -2.58
CA GLU A 263 -2.60 29.83 -1.35
C GLU A 263 -3.35 29.17 -0.18
N PHE A 264 -2.62 28.38 0.61
CA PHE A 264 -3.13 27.81 1.85
C PHE A 264 -3.49 28.93 2.84
N ALA A 265 -4.72 28.91 3.35
CA ALA A 265 -5.20 29.91 4.30
C ALA A 265 -5.20 29.38 5.73
N ALA A 266 -5.83 28.22 5.96
CA ALA A 266 -5.89 27.54 7.25
C ALA A 266 -6.37 26.10 7.09
N GLY A 267 -6.09 25.28 8.09
CA GLY A 267 -6.46 23.88 8.15
C GLY A 267 -6.73 23.44 9.60
N VAL A 268 -7.59 22.43 9.76
CA VAL A 268 -7.98 21.87 11.05
C VAL A 268 -8.21 20.37 10.94
N LEU A 269 -8.09 19.65 12.04
CA LEU A 269 -8.46 18.23 12.09
C LEU A 269 -9.93 18.04 12.49
N SER A 270 -10.63 17.16 11.78
CA SER A 270 -12.02 16.83 12.09
C SER A 270 -12.15 16.14 13.45
N GLY A 271 -13.21 16.48 14.19
CA GLY A 271 -13.50 15.93 15.51
C GLY A 271 -12.50 16.34 16.61
N THR A 272 -11.52 17.20 16.31
CA THR A 272 -10.63 17.81 17.32
C THR A 272 -11.14 19.16 17.81
N THR A 273 -12.11 19.79 17.13
CA THR A 273 -12.66 21.09 17.54
C THR A 273 -13.90 20.96 18.44
N GLY A 274 -13.84 21.61 19.59
CA GLY A 274 -14.96 21.74 20.52
C GLY A 274 -14.84 20.86 21.77
N GLU A 275 -15.72 21.13 22.72
CA GLU A 275 -15.74 20.50 24.04
C GLU A 275 -16.60 19.22 24.03
N ASN A 276 -16.28 18.27 24.91
CA ASN A 276 -17.06 17.05 25.18
C ASN A 276 -17.21 16.08 23.99
N ARG A 277 -16.30 16.14 23.02
CA ARG A 277 -16.23 15.15 21.93
C ARG A 277 -15.76 13.80 22.50
N GLY A 278 -16.19 12.67 21.93
CA GLY A 278 -15.77 11.33 22.35
C GLY A 278 -14.27 11.05 22.07
N ILE A 279 -13.74 9.88 22.49
CA ILE A 279 -12.34 9.49 22.18
C ILE A 279 -12.06 9.35 20.67
N ARG A 280 -13.10 9.11 19.87
CA ARG A 280 -13.03 8.99 18.41
C ARG A 280 -13.51 10.26 17.71
N GLY A 281 -13.57 11.39 18.42
CA GLY A 281 -14.23 12.59 17.93
C GLY A 281 -15.68 12.35 17.49
N ASP A 282 -16.22 13.28 16.73
CA ASP A 282 -17.55 13.16 16.10
C ASP A 282 -17.58 13.70 14.67
N GLY A 283 -16.40 13.97 14.10
CA GLY A 283 -16.22 14.45 12.73
C GLY A 283 -16.45 15.94 12.52
N GLU A 284 -16.92 16.67 13.54
CA GLU A 284 -17.18 18.10 13.44
C GLU A 284 -15.88 18.89 13.31
N TYR A 285 -15.85 19.87 12.41
CA TYR A 285 -14.70 20.75 12.22
C TYR A 285 -15.14 22.21 12.09
N GLU A 286 -14.25 23.13 12.49
CA GLU A 286 -14.46 24.57 12.33
C GLU A 286 -13.12 25.28 12.08
N ILE A 287 -12.94 25.80 10.87
CA ILE A 287 -11.79 26.64 10.48
C ILE A 287 -12.14 28.10 10.79
N LYS A 288 -11.47 28.69 11.79
CA LYS A 288 -11.74 30.06 12.28
C LYS A 288 -10.72 31.06 11.76
N GLY A 289 -11.08 32.34 11.77
CA GLY A 289 -10.15 33.42 11.50
C GLY A 289 -9.83 33.62 10.02
N LEU A 290 -10.65 33.05 9.13
CA LEU A 290 -10.47 33.18 7.68
C LEU A 290 -10.77 34.62 7.26
N PRO A 291 -9.86 35.31 6.55
CA PRO A 291 -10.17 36.61 5.99
C PRO A 291 -11.36 36.51 5.01
N PRO A 292 -12.15 37.58 4.82
CA PRO A 292 -13.23 37.58 3.83
C PRO A 292 -12.69 37.24 2.45
N GLY A 293 -13.41 36.39 1.71
CA GLY A 293 -12.96 35.92 0.40
C GLY A 293 -13.59 34.61 -0.04
N GLU A 294 -13.08 34.10 -1.15
CA GLU A 294 -13.50 32.84 -1.78
C GLU A 294 -12.48 31.74 -1.51
N TYR A 295 -12.96 30.54 -1.16
CA TYR A 295 -12.12 29.41 -0.76
C TYR A 295 -12.52 28.11 -1.45
N HIS A 296 -11.52 27.31 -1.85
CA HIS A 296 -11.69 25.89 -2.11
C HIS A 296 -11.44 25.13 -0.81
N VAL A 297 -12.43 24.36 -0.36
CA VAL A 297 -12.33 23.55 0.85
C VAL A 297 -12.15 22.09 0.44
N GLY A 298 -11.20 21.40 1.06
CA GLY A 298 -10.94 20.00 0.81
C GLY A 298 -10.60 19.22 2.06
N ILE A 299 -10.58 17.90 1.90
CA ILE A 299 -10.05 16.95 2.85
C ILE A 299 -8.83 16.27 2.23
N GLU A 300 -7.77 16.13 3.01
CA GLU A 300 -6.53 15.47 2.59
C GLU A 300 -6.10 14.44 3.64
N PRO A 301 -5.56 13.28 3.21
CA PRO A 301 -5.11 12.26 4.14
C PRO A 301 -3.95 12.76 4.99
N VAL A 302 -4.04 12.54 6.31
CA VAL A 302 -2.89 12.71 7.19
C VAL A 302 -1.96 11.51 7.00
N GLY A 303 -0.90 11.69 6.22
CA GLY A 303 0.12 10.67 5.98
C GLY A 303 1.16 10.53 7.11
N GLY A 304 1.93 9.44 7.09
CA GLY A 304 3.11 9.26 7.96
C GLY A 304 2.86 8.44 9.24
N SER A 305 3.83 8.43 10.16
CA SER A 305 3.79 7.69 11.42
C SER A 305 2.99 8.40 12.53
N VAL A 306 1.97 9.17 12.16
CA VAL A 306 1.08 9.85 13.12
C VAL A 306 0.24 8.81 13.84
N THR A 307 0.24 8.86 15.17
CA THR A 307 -0.49 7.95 16.04
C THR A 307 -1.22 8.73 17.12
N THR A 308 -2.06 8.03 17.88
CA THR A 308 -2.74 8.55 19.08
C THR A 308 -1.81 9.21 20.10
N ARG A 309 -0.53 8.79 20.14
CA ARG A 309 0.50 9.39 21.00
C ARG A 309 0.77 10.85 20.68
N ASN A 310 0.52 11.29 19.45
CA ASN A 310 0.74 12.66 19.02
C ASN A 310 -0.30 13.65 19.58
N PHE A 311 -1.42 13.17 20.12
CA PHE A 311 -2.49 13.98 20.67
C PHE A 311 -2.75 13.65 22.15
N SER A 312 -1.67 13.64 22.93
CA SER A 312 -1.67 13.34 24.37
C SER A 312 -2.27 11.97 24.74
N GLY A 313 -2.41 11.05 23.78
CA GLY A 313 -3.02 9.72 23.98
C GLY A 313 -4.52 9.75 24.31
N ILE A 314 -5.19 10.89 24.15
CA ILE A 314 -6.62 11.06 24.50
C ILE A 314 -7.53 10.52 23.40
N TYR A 315 -7.07 10.60 22.16
CA TYR A 315 -7.81 10.20 20.99
C TYR A 315 -7.34 8.86 20.44
N SER A 316 -8.22 8.17 19.72
CA SER A 316 -7.96 6.87 19.08
C SER A 316 -8.43 6.84 17.63
N GLU A 317 -7.75 6.06 16.78
CA GLU A 317 -8.21 5.69 15.42
C GLU A 317 -8.31 6.92 14.48
N PHE A 318 -7.16 7.40 14.00
CA PHE A 318 -7.08 8.50 13.03
C PHE A 318 -7.34 8.01 11.61
N GLU A 319 -8.04 8.82 10.84
CA GLU A 319 -8.23 8.62 9.40
C GLU A 319 -6.97 8.98 8.62
N THR A 320 -6.40 7.99 7.93
CA THR A 320 -5.09 8.11 7.25
C THR A 320 -5.08 7.53 5.83
N GLY A 321 -6.17 6.87 5.40
CA GLY A 321 -6.21 6.04 4.19
C GLY A 321 -7.32 6.40 3.22
N PHE A 322 -7.57 7.69 2.98
CA PHE A 322 -8.57 8.18 2.02
C PHE A 322 -7.91 9.10 0.98
N PRO A 323 -8.46 9.22 -0.25
CA PRO A 323 -7.90 10.11 -1.27
C PRO A 323 -8.17 11.58 -0.91
N GLU A 324 -7.39 12.49 -1.50
CA GLU A 324 -7.68 13.92 -1.43
C GLU A 324 -9.00 14.22 -2.17
N GLU A 325 -9.89 14.98 -1.53
CA GLU A 325 -11.21 15.31 -2.07
C GLU A 325 -11.55 16.77 -1.75
N TYR A 326 -12.24 17.43 -2.66
CA TYR A 326 -12.72 18.80 -2.49
C TYR A 326 -14.24 18.83 -2.38
N TYR A 327 -14.75 19.89 -1.75
CA TYR A 327 -16.17 20.08 -1.44
C TYR A 327 -17.05 19.79 -2.67
N ASN A 328 -18.13 19.02 -2.45
CA ASN A 328 -19.02 18.43 -3.45
C ASN A 328 -18.39 17.39 -4.39
N ASN A 329 -17.55 16.51 -3.84
CA ASN A 329 -17.01 15.31 -4.50
C ASN A 329 -16.15 15.63 -5.74
N ARG A 330 -15.29 16.64 -5.61
CA ARG A 330 -14.40 17.08 -6.68
C ARG A 330 -13.00 16.58 -6.38
N ALA A 331 -12.41 15.79 -7.28
CA ALA A 331 -11.06 15.26 -7.10
C ALA A 331 -9.96 16.31 -7.41
N ILE A 332 -10.33 17.44 -7.99
CA ILE A 332 -9.42 18.49 -8.44
C ILE A 332 -9.88 19.82 -7.87
N ARG A 333 -8.98 20.53 -7.19
CA ARG A 333 -9.24 21.82 -6.54
C ARG A 333 -9.85 22.88 -7.45
N ASP A 334 -9.28 23.04 -8.65
CA ASP A 334 -9.58 24.17 -9.53
C ASP A 334 -11.00 24.12 -10.13
N VAL A 335 -11.66 22.96 -10.03
CA VAL A 335 -13.06 22.76 -10.45
C VAL A 335 -13.99 22.51 -9.25
N ALA A 336 -13.47 22.67 -8.04
CA ALA A 336 -14.24 22.52 -6.82
C ALA A 336 -15.19 23.69 -6.60
N ASP A 337 -16.33 23.41 -5.94
CA ASP A 337 -17.27 24.47 -5.58
C ASP A 337 -16.63 25.44 -4.58
N VAL A 338 -16.91 26.73 -4.76
CA VAL A 338 -16.30 27.81 -3.99
C VAL A 338 -17.15 28.16 -2.77
N VAL A 339 -16.50 28.20 -1.61
CA VAL A 339 -17.11 28.63 -0.34
C VAL A 339 -16.79 30.10 -0.10
N ARG A 340 -17.83 30.93 0.09
CA ARG A 340 -17.70 32.39 0.28
C ARG A 340 -17.76 32.79 1.75
N VAL A 341 -16.66 33.31 2.27
CA VAL A 341 -16.55 33.76 3.68
C VAL A 341 -16.71 35.27 3.76
N ALA A 342 -17.53 35.73 4.71
CA ALA A 342 -17.77 37.15 4.99
C ALA A 342 -17.37 37.52 6.44
N PRO A 343 -17.05 38.79 6.73
CA PRO A 343 -16.68 39.21 8.08
C PRO A 343 -17.77 38.89 9.10
N GLY A 344 -17.38 38.32 10.24
CA GLY A 344 -18.26 37.96 11.36
C GLY A 344 -19.26 36.83 11.08
N ARG A 345 -19.13 36.11 9.96
CA ARG A 345 -20.03 35.01 9.59
C ARG A 345 -19.28 33.67 9.52
N SER A 346 -19.95 32.61 9.99
CA SER A 346 -19.56 31.23 9.73
C SER A 346 -20.40 30.66 8.60
N VAL A 347 -19.76 30.01 7.63
CA VAL A 347 -20.43 29.20 6.61
C VAL A 347 -20.49 27.77 7.12
N ALA A 348 -21.70 27.27 7.36
CA ALA A 348 -21.94 25.92 7.86
C ALA A 348 -22.27 24.94 6.73
N GLU A 349 -22.40 23.65 7.07
CA GLU A 349 -22.83 22.57 6.16
C GLU A 349 -21.87 22.33 4.98
N VAL A 350 -20.58 22.63 5.20
CA VAL A 350 -19.51 22.24 4.27
C VAL A 350 -19.07 20.82 4.62
N ASP A 351 -19.96 19.86 4.40
CA ASP A 351 -19.78 18.49 4.87
C ASP A 351 -19.00 17.62 3.88
N PHE A 352 -18.34 16.59 4.41
CA PHE A 352 -17.62 15.57 3.65
C PHE A 352 -18.04 14.18 4.13
N THR A 353 -18.04 13.21 3.22
CA THR A 353 -18.15 11.80 3.57
C THR A 353 -16.97 11.09 2.95
N LEU A 354 -16.22 10.33 3.74
CA LEU A 354 -14.96 9.74 3.28
C LEU A 354 -15.16 8.73 2.14
N GLY A 355 -14.35 8.90 1.09
CA GLY A 355 -14.43 8.18 -0.17
C GLY A 355 -15.35 8.93 -1.13
N THR A 356 -15.02 8.94 -2.43
CA THR A 356 -15.59 9.74 -3.54
C THR A 356 -17.11 9.58 -3.82
N ALA A 357 -17.90 9.35 -2.78
CA ALA A 357 -19.31 9.08 -2.77
C ALA A 357 -20.03 10.31 -2.23
N ARG A 358 -20.84 10.93 -3.07
CA ARG A 358 -21.76 11.99 -2.62
C ARG A 358 -22.88 11.34 -1.79
N PRO A 359 -23.14 11.78 -0.55
CA PRO A 359 -24.24 11.23 0.25
C PRO A 359 -25.58 11.30 -0.50
N GLY A 360 -26.29 10.18 -0.54
CA GLY A 360 -27.57 10.05 -1.27
C GLY A 360 -27.44 9.82 -2.77
N PHE A 361 -26.24 9.52 -3.29
CA PHE A 361 -26.01 9.16 -4.69
C PHE A 361 -25.21 7.86 -4.78
N PRO A 362 -25.42 7.05 -5.84
CA PRO A 362 -24.67 5.82 -6.03
C PRO A 362 -23.14 5.99 -5.99
N ASP A 363 -22.45 5.22 -5.17
CA ASP A 363 -20.99 5.18 -5.13
C ASP A 363 -20.44 4.13 -6.10
N VAL A 364 -19.75 4.61 -7.12
CA VAL A 364 -19.21 3.80 -8.21
C VAL A 364 -17.71 3.57 -8.01
N GLN A 365 -17.33 2.34 -7.68
CA GLN A 365 -15.93 1.93 -7.57
C GLN A 365 -15.50 1.06 -8.76
N PRO A 366 -14.73 1.60 -9.73
CA PRO A 366 -14.22 0.80 -10.84
C PRO A 366 -13.13 -0.16 -10.35
N THR A 367 -12.91 -1.23 -11.11
CA THR A 367 -11.65 -1.98 -11.05
C THR A 367 -10.59 -1.26 -11.89
N VAL A 368 -9.35 -1.18 -11.39
CA VAL A 368 -8.26 -0.35 -11.97
C VAL A 368 -7.89 -0.80 -13.40
N LEU A 369 -8.09 -2.08 -13.73
CA LEU A 369 -7.92 -2.62 -15.08
C LEU A 369 -9.09 -3.56 -15.41
N PRO A 370 -9.64 -3.51 -16.64
CA PRO A 370 -10.55 -4.54 -17.13
C PRO A 370 -9.85 -5.91 -17.07
N ASN A 371 -10.65 -6.98 -16.93
CA ASN A 371 -10.17 -8.33 -17.19
C ASN A 371 -10.04 -8.49 -18.71
N ASN A 372 -9.03 -7.84 -19.26
CA ASN A 372 -8.74 -7.73 -20.66
C ASN A 372 -7.92 -8.95 -21.10
N THR A 373 -8.08 -9.33 -22.35
CA THR A 373 -7.53 -10.57 -22.90
C THR A 373 -6.68 -10.29 -24.14
N PRO A 374 -5.58 -11.04 -24.37
CA PRO A 374 -4.87 -11.03 -25.64
C PRO A 374 -5.72 -11.51 -26.83
N SER A 375 -6.85 -12.18 -26.58
CA SER A 375 -7.75 -12.67 -27.63
C SER A 375 -8.55 -11.53 -28.30
N PRO A 376 -8.51 -11.40 -29.64
CA PRO A 376 -9.33 -10.42 -30.37
C PRO A 376 -10.83 -10.80 -30.39
N ALA A 377 -11.17 -12.06 -30.07
CA ALA A 377 -12.56 -12.51 -30.00
C ALA A 377 -13.31 -11.94 -28.79
N GLY A 378 -12.59 -11.49 -27.75
CA GLY A 378 -13.18 -11.10 -26.47
C GLY A 378 -13.87 -12.30 -25.78
N PRO A 379 -14.86 -12.05 -24.90
CA PRO A 379 -15.30 -10.73 -24.45
C PRO A 379 -14.28 -10.03 -23.54
N TYR A 380 -14.23 -8.70 -23.58
CA TYR A 380 -13.46 -7.92 -22.59
C TYR A 380 -14.39 -7.55 -21.44
N ARG A 381 -14.10 -8.03 -20.23
CA ARG A 381 -15.01 -7.83 -19.10
C ARG A 381 -14.56 -6.66 -18.23
N LEU A 382 -15.46 -5.71 -18.03
CA LEU A 382 -15.33 -4.68 -17.00
C LEU A 382 -16.08 -5.11 -15.75
N HIS A 383 -15.51 -4.78 -14.58
CA HIS A 383 -16.20 -4.91 -13.31
C HIS A 383 -16.26 -3.55 -12.61
N VAL A 384 -17.42 -3.28 -12.02
CA VAL A 384 -17.64 -2.14 -11.13
C VAL A 384 -18.33 -2.64 -9.88
N ARG A 385 -17.99 -2.03 -8.75
CA ARG A 385 -18.66 -2.27 -7.48
C ARG A 385 -19.47 -1.03 -7.11
N ILE A 386 -20.75 -1.23 -6.78
CA ILE A 386 -21.62 -0.15 -6.30
C ILE A 386 -21.81 -0.32 -4.81
N LEU A 387 -21.30 0.61 -4.00
CA LEU A 387 -21.19 0.42 -2.55
C LEU A 387 -22.43 0.84 -1.75
N ASP A 388 -23.49 1.29 -2.39
CA ASP A 388 -24.70 1.77 -1.73
C ASP A 388 -25.47 0.73 -0.92
N GLU A 389 -26.22 1.25 0.04
CA GLU A 389 -27.25 0.50 0.77
C GLU A 389 -28.61 0.58 0.08
N ASP A 390 -28.88 1.68 -0.63
CA ASP A 390 -30.11 1.86 -1.39
C ASP A 390 -30.17 0.95 -2.62
N PRO A 391 -31.37 0.47 -3.01
CA PRO A 391 -31.53 -0.32 -4.21
C PRO A 391 -31.12 0.46 -5.46
N ILE A 392 -30.22 -0.13 -6.23
CA ILE A 392 -29.76 0.41 -7.52
C ILE A 392 -30.75 0.03 -8.62
N SER A 393 -31.25 1.03 -9.33
CA SER A 393 -32.23 0.87 -10.42
C SER A 393 -31.55 0.69 -11.77
N LEU A 394 -30.36 1.25 -11.96
CA LEU A 394 -29.61 1.21 -13.21
C LEU A 394 -28.10 1.23 -12.96
N VAL A 395 -27.35 0.40 -13.71
CA VAL A 395 -25.90 0.51 -13.86
C VAL A 395 -25.54 0.33 -15.32
N GLU A 396 -24.89 1.33 -15.90
CA GLU A 396 -24.51 1.38 -17.31
C GLU A 396 -23.03 1.78 -17.48
N VAL A 397 -22.47 1.45 -18.64
CA VAL A 397 -21.19 1.97 -19.12
C VAL A 397 -21.39 2.61 -20.48
N ASP A 398 -21.05 3.89 -20.57
CA ASP A 398 -20.95 4.64 -21.82
C ASP A 398 -19.51 4.53 -22.31
N TYR A 399 -19.29 3.99 -23.51
CA TYR A 399 -17.96 3.76 -24.07
C TYR A 399 -17.82 4.17 -25.54
N ARG A 400 -16.58 4.47 -25.94
CA ARG A 400 -16.14 4.69 -27.34
C ARG A 400 -15.01 3.74 -27.67
N THR A 401 -14.87 3.41 -28.95
CA THR A 401 -13.71 2.69 -29.50
C THR A 401 -13.00 3.58 -30.51
N ASP A 402 -11.68 3.75 -30.37
CA ASP A 402 -10.82 4.52 -31.29
C ASP A 402 -11.37 5.92 -31.63
N GLY A 403 -11.95 6.61 -30.63
CA GLY A 403 -12.55 7.94 -30.79
C GLY A 403 -13.89 7.98 -31.53
N GLY A 404 -14.51 6.82 -31.80
CA GLY A 404 -15.80 6.69 -32.47
C GLY A 404 -17.02 7.15 -31.62
N PRO A 405 -18.25 6.86 -32.08
CA PRO A 405 -19.47 7.27 -31.38
C PRO A 405 -19.61 6.58 -30.02
N VAL A 406 -20.26 7.27 -29.07
CA VAL A 406 -20.62 6.71 -27.76
C VAL A 406 -21.64 5.59 -27.94
N ARG A 407 -21.42 4.49 -27.22
CA ARG A 407 -22.33 3.35 -27.10
C ARG A 407 -22.56 3.10 -25.62
N THR A 408 -23.75 2.63 -25.26
CA THR A 408 -24.11 2.32 -23.87
C THR A 408 -24.33 0.81 -23.72
N LEU A 409 -23.81 0.23 -22.64
CA LEU A 409 -24.11 -1.13 -22.22
C LEU A 409 -24.63 -1.14 -20.79
N ALA A 410 -25.74 -1.84 -20.58
CA ALA A 410 -26.20 -2.15 -19.23
C ALA A 410 -25.27 -3.19 -18.59
N LEU A 411 -24.87 -2.94 -17.36
CA LEU A 411 -24.10 -3.92 -16.59
C LEU A 411 -25.05 -4.90 -15.91
N GLN A 412 -24.68 -6.18 -15.96
CA GLN A 412 -25.39 -7.23 -15.25
C GLN A 412 -24.85 -7.36 -13.85
N ARG A 413 -25.74 -7.52 -12.87
CA ARG A 413 -25.35 -7.81 -11.49
C ARG A 413 -24.83 -9.24 -11.41
N GLU A 414 -23.61 -9.42 -10.90
CA GLU A 414 -22.99 -10.73 -10.73
C GLU A 414 -23.35 -11.30 -9.34
N HIS A 415 -22.62 -10.86 -8.31
CA HIS A 415 -22.82 -11.27 -6.93
C HIS A 415 -22.65 -10.09 -5.97
N GLY A 416 -23.51 -10.02 -4.96
CA GLY A 416 -23.49 -8.93 -3.97
C GLY A 416 -23.66 -7.56 -4.61
N ARG A 417 -22.60 -6.73 -4.52
CA ARG A 417 -22.55 -5.34 -4.99
C ARG A 417 -21.74 -5.17 -6.29
N PHE A 418 -21.38 -6.26 -6.95
CA PHE A 418 -20.58 -6.26 -8.18
C PHE A 418 -21.46 -6.36 -9.42
N TYR A 419 -21.10 -5.57 -10.42
CA TYR A 419 -21.74 -5.50 -11.73
C TYR A 419 -20.66 -5.64 -12.80
N SER A 420 -21.00 -6.25 -13.93
CA SER A 420 -20.08 -6.39 -15.06
C SER A 420 -20.75 -6.16 -16.40
N ALA A 421 -19.95 -5.74 -17.37
CA ALA A 421 -20.34 -5.70 -18.77
C ALA A 421 -19.26 -6.38 -19.59
N GLU A 422 -19.70 -7.04 -20.65
CA GLU A 422 -18.84 -7.67 -21.65
C GLU A 422 -18.84 -6.81 -22.91
N PHE A 423 -17.67 -6.28 -23.24
CA PHE A 423 -17.49 -5.66 -24.55
C PHE A 423 -17.32 -6.74 -25.61
N PRO A 424 -17.92 -6.52 -26.79
CA PRO A 424 -17.71 -7.41 -27.92
C PRO A 424 -16.23 -7.39 -28.35
N GLY A 425 -15.75 -8.52 -28.87
CA GLY A 425 -14.41 -8.67 -29.44
C GLY A 425 -14.04 -7.57 -30.43
N ARG A 426 -12.77 -7.17 -30.40
CA ARG A 426 -12.16 -6.13 -31.23
C ARG A 426 -10.75 -6.53 -31.59
N LYS A 427 -10.20 -5.91 -32.63
CA LYS A 427 -8.80 -6.13 -32.98
C LYS A 427 -7.88 -5.70 -31.82
N ARG A 428 -6.72 -6.35 -31.72
CA ARG A 428 -5.68 -5.98 -30.75
C ARG A 428 -5.28 -4.51 -30.96
N GLY A 429 -4.95 -3.81 -29.87
CA GLY A 429 -4.62 -2.38 -29.92
C GLY A 429 -5.82 -1.43 -30.01
N THR A 430 -7.06 -1.92 -30.17
CA THR A 430 -8.24 -1.04 -30.10
C THR A 430 -8.34 -0.38 -28.74
N VAL A 431 -8.51 0.94 -28.73
CA VAL A 431 -8.59 1.76 -27.52
C VAL A 431 -10.04 1.98 -27.14
N PHE A 432 -10.41 1.56 -25.94
CA PHE A 432 -11.68 1.87 -25.32
C PHE A 432 -11.53 3.07 -24.38
N THR A 433 -12.43 4.05 -24.49
CA THR A 433 -12.62 5.07 -23.45
C THR A 433 -14.04 4.99 -22.91
N TYR A 434 -14.24 5.13 -21.59
CA TYR A 434 -15.53 4.85 -20.97
C TYR A 434 -15.79 5.59 -19.65
N ARG A 435 -17.08 5.70 -19.30
CA ARG A 435 -17.59 6.15 -17.99
C ARG A 435 -18.70 5.21 -17.53
N PHE A 436 -18.77 4.98 -16.22
CA PHE A 436 -19.88 4.31 -15.57
C PHE A 436 -20.97 5.30 -15.20
N ARG A 437 -22.21 4.84 -15.24
CA ARG A 437 -23.39 5.54 -14.75
C ARG A 437 -24.13 4.62 -13.81
N ALA A 438 -24.47 5.10 -12.62
CA ALA A 438 -25.29 4.37 -11.67
C ALA A 438 -26.42 5.26 -11.17
N GLN A 439 -27.63 4.72 -11.11
CA GLN A 439 -28.81 5.40 -10.59
C GLN A 439 -29.46 4.58 -9.48
N ASP A 440 -29.84 5.24 -8.38
CA ASP A 440 -30.60 4.59 -7.31
C ASP A 440 -32.11 4.55 -7.61
N SER A 441 -32.88 3.96 -6.70
CA SER A 441 -34.35 3.91 -6.81
C SER A 441 -35.06 5.26 -6.65
N GLN A 442 -34.37 6.29 -6.17
CA GLN A 442 -34.90 7.65 -5.97
C GLN A 442 -34.62 8.57 -7.17
N GLY A 443 -33.81 8.11 -8.13
CA GLY A 443 -33.44 8.84 -9.33
C GLY A 443 -32.12 9.61 -9.21
N ASN A 444 -31.39 9.48 -8.11
CA ASN A 444 -30.08 10.10 -7.93
C ASN A 444 -29.06 9.35 -8.80
N GLU A 445 -28.35 10.08 -9.65
CA GLU A 445 -27.42 9.52 -10.64
C GLU A 445 -25.98 9.97 -10.37
N THR A 446 -25.06 9.01 -10.44
CA THR A 446 -23.61 9.25 -10.42
C THR A 446 -23.00 8.86 -11.76
N ILE A 447 -22.16 9.76 -12.29
CA ILE A 447 -21.30 9.52 -13.46
C ILE A 447 -19.87 9.40 -12.96
N TYR A 448 -19.20 8.28 -13.28
CA TYR A 448 -17.82 8.03 -12.86
C TYR A 448 -16.90 7.66 -14.03
N PRO A 449 -15.72 8.27 -14.17
CA PRO A 449 -15.30 9.50 -13.51
C PRO A 449 -16.26 10.65 -13.87
N ALA A 450 -16.29 11.70 -13.03
CA ALA A 450 -17.13 12.86 -13.29
C ALA A 450 -16.87 13.46 -14.69
N ALA A 451 -17.85 14.17 -15.26
CA ALA A 451 -17.82 14.59 -16.66
C ALA A 451 -16.62 15.49 -17.02
N GLU A 452 -16.12 16.27 -16.06
CA GLU A 452 -14.93 17.12 -16.18
C GLU A 452 -13.60 16.36 -16.08
N LEU A 453 -13.62 15.11 -15.60
CA LEU A 453 -12.44 14.26 -15.50
C LEU A 453 -12.22 13.45 -16.79
N PRO A 454 -10.97 13.08 -17.10
CA PRO A 454 -10.67 12.18 -18.21
C PRO A 454 -11.45 10.86 -18.10
N GLU A 455 -11.89 10.35 -19.25
CA GLU A 455 -12.53 9.03 -19.33
C GLU A 455 -11.55 7.93 -18.89
N LEU A 456 -12.08 6.87 -18.29
CA LEU A 456 -11.29 5.65 -18.10
C LEU A 456 -10.89 5.12 -19.46
N ARG A 457 -9.68 4.55 -19.56
CA ARG A 457 -9.14 4.05 -20.82
C ARG A 457 -8.52 2.67 -20.61
N PHE A 458 -8.82 1.75 -21.53
CA PHE A 458 -8.00 0.56 -21.71
C PHE A 458 -7.81 0.29 -23.20
N GLU A 459 -6.86 -0.58 -23.52
CA GLU A 459 -6.52 -0.97 -24.89
C GLU A 459 -6.58 -2.49 -24.97
N VAL A 460 -7.26 -3.05 -25.96
CA VAL A 460 -7.28 -4.51 -26.19
C VAL A 460 -5.85 -5.03 -26.22
N LEU A 461 -5.55 -6.02 -25.38
CA LEU A 461 -4.16 -6.40 -25.12
C LEU A 461 -3.46 -6.85 -26.41
N ALA A 462 -2.44 -6.10 -26.79
CA ALA A 462 -1.39 -6.55 -27.70
C ALA A 462 -0.17 -6.83 -26.83
N LEU A 463 0.31 -8.09 -26.82
CA LEU A 463 1.58 -8.42 -26.18
C LEU A 463 2.71 -8.13 -27.17
N SER A 464 3.90 -7.81 -26.68
CA SER A 464 5.05 -7.42 -27.50
C SER A 464 5.67 -8.57 -28.29
N GLY A 465 5.43 -9.82 -27.89
CA GLY A 465 6.22 -10.97 -28.35
C GLY A 465 7.29 -11.41 -27.35
N ASP A 466 7.67 -10.55 -26.40
CA ASP A 466 8.66 -10.85 -25.36
C ASP A 466 8.03 -11.63 -24.18
N PRO A 467 8.85 -12.15 -23.25
CA PRO A 467 8.34 -12.88 -22.09
C PRO A 467 7.25 -12.14 -21.31
N VAL A 468 6.32 -12.90 -20.75
CA VAL A 468 5.24 -12.39 -19.89
C VAL A 468 5.43 -12.93 -18.47
N VAL A 469 5.38 -12.04 -17.49
CA VAL A 469 5.51 -12.39 -16.07
C VAL A 469 4.14 -12.32 -15.40
N TYR A 470 3.70 -13.43 -14.84
CA TYR A 470 2.49 -13.52 -14.04
C TYR A 470 2.86 -13.43 -12.56
N VAL A 471 2.23 -12.50 -11.83
CA VAL A 471 2.53 -12.25 -10.42
C VAL A 471 1.26 -12.27 -9.58
N ALA A 472 1.21 -13.17 -8.60
CA ALA A 472 0.13 -13.21 -7.62
C ALA A 472 0.24 -12.02 -6.67
N LEU A 473 -0.76 -11.14 -6.70
CA LEU A 473 -0.92 -10.01 -5.80
C LEU A 473 -1.85 -10.42 -4.66
N ARG A 474 -1.25 -10.75 -3.51
CA ARG A 474 -1.99 -11.40 -2.43
C ARG A 474 -3.04 -10.50 -1.80
N ARG A 475 -2.72 -9.22 -1.54
CA ARG A 475 -3.63 -8.32 -0.80
C ARG A 475 -4.80 -7.84 -1.67
N SER A 476 -4.60 -7.68 -2.98
CA SER A 476 -5.66 -7.32 -3.95
C SER A 476 -6.36 -8.53 -4.58
N ARG A 477 -5.90 -9.75 -4.29
CA ARG A 477 -6.55 -11.00 -4.74
C ARG A 477 -6.62 -11.11 -6.25
N GLN A 478 -5.52 -10.75 -6.90
CA GLN A 478 -5.41 -10.63 -8.36
C GLN A 478 -4.14 -11.32 -8.87
N LEU A 479 -4.13 -11.68 -10.16
CA LEU A 479 -2.92 -12.00 -10.90
C LEU A 479 -2.57 -10.82 -11.79
N ALA A 480 -1.44 -10.17 -11.54
CA ALA A 480 -0.89 -9.17 -12.45
C ALA A 480 -0.19 -9.86 -13.62
N VAL A 481 -0.38 -9.31 -14.82
CA VAL A 481 0.24 -9.77 -16.07
C VAL A 481 1.15 -8.66 -16.56
N PHE A 482 2.44 -8.91 -16.58
CA PHE A 482 3.46 -7.94 -16.99
C PHE A 482 4.12 -8.39 -18.29
N ASP A 483 4.07 -7.53 -19.30
CA ASP A 483 4.73 -7.75 -20.58
C ASP A 483 6.12 -7.13 -20.55
N THR A 484 7.17 -7.94 -20.76
CA THR A 484 8.55 -7.48 -20.62
C THR A 484 9.06 -6.64 -21.79
N GLY A 485 8.47 -6.76 -22.97
CA GLY A 485 8.85 -5.97 -24.15
C GLY A 485 8.16 -4.61 -24.19
N LEU A 486 6.90 -4.55 -23.75
CA LEU A 486 6.20 -3.26 -23.51
C LEU A 486 6.63 -2.59 -22.21
N ASP A 487 7.34 -3.33 -21.36
CA ASP A 487 7.89 -2.87 -20.10
C ASP A 487 6.82 -2.29 -19.14
N ARG A 488 5.61 -2.86 -19.17
CA ARG A 488 4.46 -2.40 -18.37
C ARG A 488 3.56 -3.55 -17.93
N GLU A 489 2.83 -3.33 -16.83
CA GLU A 489 1.70 -4.18 -16.47
C GLU A 489 0.60 -3.98 -17.51
N VAL A 490 0.12 -5.08 -18.09
CA VAL A 490 -0.87 -5.06 -19.18
C VAL A 490 -2.25 -5.53 -18.73
N ALA A 491 -2.35 -6.35 -17.68
CA ALA A 491 -3.63 -6.83 -17.17
C ALA A 491 -3.61 -7.20 -15.68
N ARG A 492 -4.79 -7.20 -15.06
CA ARG A 492 -5.07 -7.81 -13.75
C ARG A 492 -6.25 -8.76 -13.87
N ILE A 493 -6.03 -10.01 -13.50
CA ILE A 493 -7.04 -11.07 -13.54
C ILE A 493 -7.58 -11.27 -12.11
N PRO A 494 -8.88 -11.05 -11.85
CA PRO A 494 -9.46 -11.27 -10.53
C PRO A 494 -9.43 -12.74 -10.12
N LEU A 495 -8.96 -13.03 -8.90
CA LEU A 495 -8.88 -14.39 -8.36
C LEU A 495 -9.85 -14.63 -7.20
N GLY A 496 -10.25 -13.57 -6.49
CA GLY A 496 -11.30 -13.64 -5.45
C GLY A 496 -10.89 -14.30 -4.12
N GLY A 497 -9.66 -14.79 -3.99
CA GLY A 497 -9.08 -15.33 -2.74
C GLY A 497 -7.63 -14.87 -2.55
N ASP A 498 -6.90 -15.44 -1.60
CA ASP A 498 -5.49 -15.14 -1.36
C ASP A 498 -4.59 -16.00 -2.28
N PRO A 499 -4.08 -15.48 -3.41
CA PRO A 499 -3.18 -16.25 -4.27
C PRO A 499 -1.79 -16.37 -3.63
N LEU A 500 -1.24 -17.58 -3.61
CA LEU A 500 0.02 -17.86 -2.91
C LEU A 500 1.14 -18.35 -3.82
N SER A 501 0.87 -19.34 -4.65
CA SER A 501 1.84 -19.96 -5.57
C SER A 501 1.28 -19.89 -6.98
N VAL A 502 2.18 -19.62 -7.94
CA VAL A 502 1.87 -19.52 -9.36
C VAL A 502 2.78 -20.51 -10.08
N LEU A 503 2.22 -21.32 -10.98
CA LEU A 503 2.96 -22.33 -11.74
C LEU A 503 2.50 -22.28 -13.19
N LEU A 504 3.43 -22.36 -14.14
CA LEU A 504 3.12 -22.43 -15.57
C LEU A 504 3.22 -23.88 -16.06
N THR A 505 2.33 -24.29 -16.96
CA THR A 505 2.46 -25.59 -17.64
C THR A 505 3.72 -25.63 -18.53
N PRO A 506 4.32 -26.81 -18.77
CA PRO A 506 5.48 -26.94 -19.65
C PRO A 506 5.25 -26.44 -21.09
N ASP A 507 4.01 -26.52 -21.58
CA ASP A 507 3.58 -25.98 -22.88
C ASP A 507 3.23 -24.48 -22.85
N GLU A 508 3.39 -23.84 -21.69
CA GLU A 508 3.10 -22.43 -21.42
C GLU A 508 1.66 -21.97 -21.70
N ARG A 509 0.73 -22.92 -21.83
CA ARG A 509 -0.67 -22.66 -22.18
C ARG A 509 -1.51 -22.23 -20.99
N PHE A 510 -1.24 -22.77 -19.79
CA PHE A 510 -2.00 -22.48 -18.59
C PHE A 510 -1.13 -22.00 -17.43
N VAL A 511 -1.60 -20.96 -16.75
CA VAL A 511 -1.08 -20.50 -15.47
C VAL A 511 -1.97 -21.04 -14.36
N TYR A 512 -1.40 -21.87 -13.50
CA TYR A 512 -2.05 -22.40 -12.31
C TYR A 512 -1.77 -21.55 -11.09
N VAL A 513 -2.80 -21.28 -10.29
CA VAL A 513 -2.69 -20.52 -9.04
C VAL A 513 -3.30 -21.28 -7.88
N ALA A 514 -2.52 -21.48 -6.82
CA ALA A 514 -3.03 -21.94 -5.53
C ALA A 514 -3.70 -20.74 -4.85
N ASN A 515 -5.03 -20.81 -4.73
CA ASN A 515 -5.84 -19.72 -4.22
C ASN A 515 -6.50 -20.11 -2.89
N ASN A 516 -5.99 -19.54 -1.80
CA ASN A 516 -6.46 -19.83 -0.46
C ASN A 516 -7.75 -19.04 -0.17
N GLY A 517 -8.80 -19.73 0.24
CA GLY A 517 -10.01 -19.08 0.71
C GLY A 517 -9.72 -18.40 2.04
N ALA A 518 -9.90 -17.09 2.14
CA ALA A 518 -9.80 -16.39 3.40
C ALA A 518 -10.92 -16.87 4.34
N ASP A 519 -10.54 -17.40 5.52
CA ASP A 519 -11.47 -17.87 6.55
C ASP A 519 -12.48 -16.79 7.04
N THR A 520 -12.30 -15.54 6.63
CA THR A 520 -13.02 -14.37 7.12
C THR A 520 -14.20 -13.95 6.23
N ASP A 521 -14.29 -14.40 4.99
CA ASP A 521 -15.32 -13.96 4.03
C ASP A 521 -16.07 -15.10 3.30
N GLY A 522 -15.77 -16.35 3.64
CA GLY A 522 -16.42 -17.51 3.03
C GLY A 522 -15.91 -17.85 1.62
N SER A 523 -14.78 -17.28 1.19
CA SER A 523 -14.13 -17.65 -0.07
C SER A 523 -13.70 -19.12 -0.07
N GLU A 524 -13.90 -19.80 -1.21
CA GLU A 524 -13.61 -21.22 -1.36
C GLU A 524 -12.13 -21.46 -1.69
N ASN A 525 -11.54 -22.51 -1.11
CA ASN A 525 -10.20 -23.00 -1.43
C ASN A 525 -10.17 -23.63 -2.83
N LYS A 526 -9.39 -23.05 -3.74
CA LYS A 526 -9.44 -23.38 -5.18
C LYS A 526 -8.05 -23.51 -5.77
N LEU A 527 -7.94 -24.42 -6.73
CA LEU A 527 -6.93 -24.33 -7.77
C LEU A 527 -7.57 -23.60 -8.96
N MET A 528 -6.90 -22.55 -9.42
CA MET A 528 -7.31 -21.79 -10.61
C MET A 528 -6.41 -22.16 -11.76
N ALA A 529 -6.98 -22.43 -12.93
CA ALA A 529 -6.28 -22.60 -14.19
C ALA A 529 -6.65 -21.44 -15.09
N ILE A 530 -5.66 -20.66 -15.51
CA ILE A 530 -5.84 -19.44 -16.27
C ILE A 530 -5.23 -19.69 -17.65
N ASP A 531 -6.05 -19.61 -18.69
CA ASP A 531 -5.54 -19.71 -20.05
C ASP A 531 -4.65 -18.49 -20.35
N ALA A 532 -3.41 -18.73 -20.75
CA ALA A 532 -2.44 -17.66 -20.95
C ALA A 532 -2.73 -16.80 -22.20
N SER A 533 -3.59 -17.29 -23.11
CA SER A 533 -4.00 -16.59 -24.35
C SER A 533 -5.32 -15.84 -24.18
N THR A 534 -6.27 -16.40 -23.42
CA THR A 534 -7.59 -15.80 -23.24
C THR A 534 -7.78 -15.12 -21.89
N HIS A 535 -6.92 -15.39 -20.91
CA HIS A 535 -7.09 -15.01 -19.50
C HIS A 535 -8.39 -15.54 -18.87
N GLU A 536 -9.04 -16.51 -19.51
CA GLU A 536 -10.20 -17.19 -18.94
C GLU A 536 -9.77 -18.03 -17.75
N VAL A 537 -10.56 -17.94 -16.68
CA VAL A 537 -10.28 -18.60 -15.41
C VAL A 537 -11.21 -19.79 -15.26
N LEU A 538 -10.63 -20.99 -15.26
CA LEU A 538 -11.28 -22.22 -14.83
C LEU A 538 -10.90 -22.51 -13.37
N VAL A 539 -11.80 -23.12 -12.61
CA VAL A 539 -11.57 -23.41 -11.19
C VAL A 539 -11.94 -24.85 -10.86
N THR A 540 -11.16 -25.47 -9.97
CA THR A 540 -11.55 -26.69 -9.27
C THR A 540 -11.34 -26.52 -7.77
N ARG A 541 -12.21 -27.15 -6.99
CA ARG A 541 -12.02 -27.22 -5.54
C ARG A 541 -10.86 -28.17 -5.22
N VAL A 542 -10.15 -27.85 -4.16
CA VAL A 542 -9.05 -28.64 -3.58
C VAL A 542 -9.22 -28.73 -2.06
N GLY A 543 -8.25 -29.27 -1.34
CA GLY A 543 -8.25 -29.23 0.12
C GLY A 543 -8.08 -27.80 0.68
N ARG A 544 -8.25 -27.67 1.99
CA ARG A 544 -8.17 -26.38 2.70
C ARG A 544 -6.73 -25.88 2.83
N GLU A 545 -6.58 -24.56 2.76
CA GLU A 545 -5.30 -23.86 2.83
C GLU A 545 -4.30 -24.34 1.76
N PRO A 546 -4.64 -24.20 0.46
CA PRO A 546 -3.74 -24.55 -0.62
C PRO A 546 -2.53 -23.60 -0.62
N LEU A 547 -1.30 -24.13 -0.48
CA LEU A 547 -0.09 -23.32 -0.29
C LEU A 547 0.88 -23.34 -1.48
N ASP A 548 1.13 -24.51 -2.06
CA ASP A 548 2.12 -24.68 -3.13
C ASP A 548 1.63 -25.65 -4.21
N LEU A 549 2.27 -25.57 -5.37
CA LEU A 549 1.95 -26.32 -6.57
C LEU A 549 3.18 -27.08 -7.07
N ALA A 550 2.98 -28.31 -7.51
CA ALA A 550 3.94 -29.06 -8.30
C ALA A 550 3.22 -29.68 -9.51
N MET A 551 3.93 -29.91 -10.60
CA MET A 551 3.34 -30.46 -11.82
C MET A 551 4.15 -31.65 -12.31
N SER A 552 3.46 -32.62 -12.91
CA SER A 552 4.13 -33.70 -13.61
C SER A 552 4.91 -33.20 -14.82
N ARG A 553 6.00 -33.89 -15.17
CA ARG A 553 6.87 -33.48 -16.29
C ARG A 553 6.13 -33.42 -17.63
N ASN A 554 5.14 -34.27 -17.83
CA ASN A 554 4.30 -34.31 -19.02
C ASN A 554 3.15 -33.29 -19.00
N GLY A 555 3.00 -32.49 -17.94
CA GLY A 555 1.92 -31.51 -17.81
C GLY A 555 0.52 -32.08 -17.63
N SER A 556 0.37 -33.39 -17.45
CA SER A 556 -0.96 -34.03 -17.35
C SER A 556 -1.62 -33.90 -15.98
N ARG A 557 -0.83 -33.64 -14.92
CA ARG A 557 -1.30 -33.55 -13.53
C ARG A 557 -0.65 -32.41 -12.77
N VAL A 558 -1.46 -31.76 -11.94
CA VAL A 558 -1.01 -30.77 -10.96
C VAL A 558 -1.34 -31.24 -9.54
N TYR A 559 -0.38 -31.05 -8.66
CA TYR A 559 -0.41 -31.44 -7.26
C TYR A 559 -0.50 -30.17 -6.42
N VAL A 560 -1.38 -30.17 -5.41
CA VAL A 560 -1.65 -29.00 -4.58
C VAL A 560 -1.51 -29.37 -3.11
N SER A 561 -0.60 -28.73 -2.39
CA SER A 561 -0.45 -28.95 -0.95
C SER A 561 -1.58 -28.26 -0.17
N ASN A 562 -2.31 -29.01 0.66
CA ASN A 562 -3.42 -28.49 1.46
C ASN A 562 -3.04 -28.52 2.94
N ALA A 563 -2.55 -27.39 3.46
CA ALA A 563 -1.89 -27.36 4.75
C ALA A 563 -2.85 -27.59 5.93
N ALA A 564 -4.09 -27.12 5.83
CA ALA A 564 -5.07 -27.32 6.88
C ALA A 564 -5.66 -28.72 6.92
N ASP A 565 -5.63 -29.44 5.78
CA ASP A 565 -6.16 -30.79 5.66
C ASP A 565 -5.08 -31.87 5.80
N GLN A 566 -3.79 -31.52 5.81
CA GLN A 566 -2.69 -32.49 5.83
C GLN A 566 -2.76 -33.49 4.69
N THR A 567 -3.03 -32.95 3.50
CA THR A 567 -3.14 -33.73 2.27
C THR A 567 -2.47 -33.02 1.09
N VAL A 568 -2.26 -33.77 0.02
CA VAL A 568 -1.99 -33.24 -1.32
C VAL A 568 -3.11 -33.63 -2.27
N SER A 569 -3.74 -32.65 -2.92
CA SER A 569 -4.72 -32.88 -3.99
C SER A 569 -3.99 -33.24 -5.27
N VAL A 570 -4.43 -34.26 -5.99
CA VAL A 570 -3.96 -34.64 -7.33
C VAL A 570 -5.05 -34.29 -8.33
N VAL A 571 -4.76 -33.39 -9.27
CA VAL A 571 -5.73 -32.84 -10.22
C VAL A 571 -5.28 -33.15 -11.65
N ASP A 572 -6.18 -33.72 -12.46
CA ASP A 572 -5.95 -33.88 -13.90
C ASP A 572 -6.10 -32.56 -14.63
N VAL A 573 -5.16 -32.25 -15.52
CA VAL A 573 -5.19 -31.04 -16.36
C VAL A 573 -6.28 -31.12 -17.44
N GLY A 574 -6.45 -32.27 -18.09
CA GLY A 574 -7.37 -32.51 -19.22
C GLY A 574 -8.88 -32.46 -18.93
N GLY A 575 -9.29 -31.70 -17.92
CA GLY A 575 -10.67 -31.56 -17.45
C GLY A 575 -10.77 -30.87 -16.10
N LEU A 576 -9.63 -30.41 -15.55
CA LEU A 576 -9.50 -29.70 -14.28
C LEU A 576 -10.29 -30.38 -13.14
N ARG A 577 -10.03 -31.67 -12.92
CA ARG A 577 -10.75 -32.48 -11.93
C ARG A 577 -9.80 -33.06 -10.89
N GLU A 578 -10.15 -32.86 -9.61
CA GLU A 578 -9.50 -33.55 -8.51
C GLU A 578 -9.76 -35.07 -8.59
N ARG A 579 -8.69 -35.85 -8.79
CA ARG A 579 -8.72 -37.31 -8.82
C ARG A 579 -8.74 -37.93 -7.43
N ARG A 580 -7.84 -37.45 -6.57
CA ARG A 580 -7.53 -38.07 -5.27
C ARG A 580 -6.87 -37.04 -4.35
N ARG A 581 -7.05 -37.22 -3.03
CA ARG A 581 -6.20 -36.63 -2.00
C ARG A 581 -5.29 -37.67 -1.40
N ILE A 582 -4.00 -37.37 -1.33
CA ILE A 582 -3.00 -38.21 -0.67
C ILE A 582 -2.78 -37.67 0.74
N SER A 583 -2.82 -38.54 1.75
CA SER A 583 -2.60 -38.14 3.14
C SER A 583 -1.11 -37.93 3.42
N THR A 584 -0.79 -36.81 4.05
CA THR A 584 0.57 -36.39 4.41
C THR A 584 0.54 -35.84 5.84
N PRO A 585 0.35 -36.71 6.85
CA PRO A 585 0.23 -36.28 8.24
C PRO A 585 1.53 -35.59 8.68
N VAL A 586 1.45 -34.44 9.34
CA VAL A 586 2.65 -33.72 9.82
C VAL A 586 2.95 -34.04 11.29
N SER A 587 4.21 -33.95 11.68
CA SER A 587 4.72 -34.36 13.00
C SER A 587 4.29 -33.43 14.15
N GLY A 588 3.75 -32.23 13.87
CA GLY A 588 3.35 -31.22 14.87
C GLY A 588 2.21 -31.63 15.82
N GLY A 589 1.55 -32.77 15.60
CA GLY A 589 0.80 -33.53 16.62
C GLY A 589 -0.45 -32.90 17.26
N GLY A 590 -0.93 -31.74 16.81
CA GLY A 590 -2.11 -31.06 17.37
C GLY A 590 -3.13 -30.61 16.33
N GLU A 591 -4.33 -30.21 16.78
CA GLU A 591 -5.42 -29.70 15.91
C GLU A 591 -5.02 -28.46 15.09
N GLN A 592 -3.96 -27.76 15.49
CA GLN A 592 -3.42 -26.58 14.80
C GLN A 592 -2.23 -26.89 13.87
N ALA A 593 -1.76 -28.14 13.79
CA ALA A 593 -0.64 -28.48 12.94
C ALA A 593 -1.00 -28.27 11.46
N ARG A 594 -0.19 -27.46 10.76
CA ARG A 594 -0.38 -27.12 9.35
C ARG A 594 0.73 -27.73 8.51
N GLY A 595 0.37 -28.18 7.32
CA GLY A 595 1.29 -28.70 6.30
C GLY A 595 0.60 -29.79 5.48
N PRO A 596 1.17 -30.22 4.35
CA PRO A 596 2.51 -29.89 3.89
C PRO A 596 2.59 -28.47 3.30
N PHE A 597 3.79 -27.89 3.31
CA PHE A 597 4.04 -26.56 2.74
C PHE A 597 4.47 -26.67 1.28
N GLY A 598 5.77 -26.67 1.00
CA GLY A 598 6.28 -26.90 -0.35
C GLY A 598 6.21 -28.37 -0.74
N ILE A 599 6.01 -28.59 -2.03
CA ILE A 599 5.95 -29.93 -2.63
C ILE A 599 6.78 -29.99 -3.91
N ALA A 600 7.29 -31.17 -4.25
CA ALA A 600 7.95 -31.46 -5.52
C ALA A 600 7.57 -32.88 -5.99
N VAL A 601 7.49 -33.10 -7.30
CA VAL A 601 7.15 -34.41 -7.90
C VAL A 601 8.28 -34.85 -8.80
N ASP A 602 8.68 -36.11 -8.67
CA ASP A 602 9.76 -36.66 -9.47
C ASP A 602 9.40 -36.77 -10.97
N PRO A 603 10.40 -36.78 -11.88
CA PRO A 603 10.16 -36.82 -13.32
C PRO A 603 9.30 -37.99 -13.81
N ASP A 604 9.34 -39.12 -13.08
CA ASP A 604 8.64 -40.37 -13.41
C ASP A 604 7.26 -40.48 -12.72
N GLU A 605 6.84 -39.46 -11.95
CA GLU A 605 5.59 -39.43 -11.16
C GLU A 605 5.41 -40.62 -10.20
N LYS A 606 6.51 -41.17 -9.68
CA LYS A 606 6.48 -42.23 -8.67
C LYS A 606 6.46 -41.67 -7.25
N TRP A 607 7.21 -40.58 -7.03
CA TRP A 607 7.44 -40.00 -5.72
C TRP A 607 7.03 -38.53 -5.67
N LEU A 608 6.35 -38.18 -4.60
CA LEU A 608 6.11 -36.79 -4.21
C LEU A 608 6.88 -36.49 -2.93
N TYR A 609 7.58 -35.37 -2.90
CA TYR A 609 8.27 -34.87 -1.72
C TYR A 609 7.46 -33.72 -1.13
N ALA A 610 7.26 -33.74 0.19
CA ALA A 610 6.43 -32.75 0.89
C ALA A 610 7.12 -32.23 2.15
N ALA A 611 7.09 -30.91 2.34
CA ALA A 611 7.77 -30.27 3.46
C ALA A 611 6.88 -30.25 4.72
N ASP A 612 7.38 -30.87 5.80
CA ASP A 612 6.84 -30.82 7.15
C ASP A 612 7.67 -29.79 7.96
N ILE A 613 7.18 -28.55 8.00
CA ILE A 613 7.92 -27.44 8.62
C ILE A 613 8.05 -27.59 10.14
N ASP A 614 7.05 -28.21 10.79
CA ASP A 614 6.96 -28.34 12.24
C ASP A 614 7.78 -29.54 12.70
N GLY A 615 7.81 -30.60 11.89
CA GLY A 615 8.64 -31.78 12.10
C GLY A 615 10.10 -31.61 11.71
N ASN A 616 10.49 -30.50 11.04
CA ASN A 616 11.80 -30.34 10.40
C ASN A 616 12.13 -31.52 9.46
N GLN A 617 11.17 -31.95 8.64
CA GLN A 617 11.26 -33.16 7.84
C GLN A 617 10.82 -32.95 6.39
N VAL A 618 11.40 -33.72 5.48
CA VAL A 618 10.85 -33.96 4.15
C VAL A 618 10.18 -35.32 4.15
N MET A 619 8.89 -35.36 3.84
CA MET A 619 8.13 -36.58 3.63
C MET A 619 8.30 -37.05 2.20
N VAL A 620 8.66 -38.32 2.01
CA VAL A 620 8.64 -39.01 0.71
C VAL A 620 7.34 -39.78 0.63
N VAL A 621 6.57 -39.51 -0.41
CA VAL A 621 5.21 -39.99 -0.61
C VAL A 621 5.19 -40.85 -1.87
N ASP A 622 4.77 -42.10 -1.73
CA ASP A 622 4.47 -42.95 -2.88
C ASP A 622 3.15 -42.46 -3.49
N ILE A 623 3.17 -42.01 -4.75
CA ILE A 623 1.99 -41.44 -5.41
C ILE A 623 0.93 -42.51 -5.68
N GLU A 624 1.34 -43.71 -6.06
CA GLU A 624 0.44 -44.83 -6.40
C GLU A 624 -0.22 -45.37 -5.13
N ALA A 625 0.58 -45.74 -4.13
CA ALA A 625 0.07 -46.18 -2.84
C ALA A 625 -0.68 -45.03 -2.13
N GLY A 626 -0.26 -43.78 -2.36
CA GLY A 626 -0.79 -42.55 -1.77
C GLY A 626 -0.66 -42.52 -0.25
N GLN A 627 0.56 -42.79 0.22
CA GLN A 627 0.95 -42.71 1.61
C GLN A 627 2.41 -42.29 1.74
N VAL A 628 2.76 -41.71 2.88
CA VAL A 628 4.16 -41.40 3.24
C VAL A 628 4.92 -42.72 3.47
N THR A 629 6.04 -42.91 2.77
CA THR A 629 6.89 -44.11 2.89
C THR A 629 8.18 -43.83 3.66
N HIS A 630 8.73 -42.62 3.55
CA HIS A 630 9.95 -42.22 4.25
C HIS A 630 9.82 -40.80 4.80
N ARG A 631 10.62 -40.50 5.84
CA ARG A 631 10.82 -39.16 6.39
C ARG A 631 12.31 -38.90 6.47
N ILE A 632 12.73 -37.76 5.94
CA ILE A 632 14.12 -37.35 5.89
C ILE A 632 14.27 -36.14 6.81
N ASP A 633 15.04 -36.28 7.88
CA ASP A 633 15.29 -35.18 8.81
C ASP A 633 16.16 -34.12 8.13
N VAL A 634 15.78 -32.86 8.29
CA VAL A 634 16.56 -31.70 7.87
C VAL A 634 16.76 -30.75 9.06
N PRO A 635 17.81 -29.90 9.07
CA PRO A 635 18.14 -29.08 10.24
C PRO A 635 17.00 -28.19 10.78
N VAL A 636 16.30 -27.45 9.90
CA VAL A 636 15.26 -26.51 10.33
C VAL A 636 14.27 -26.19 9.22
N SER A 637 12.98 -26.16 9.58
CA SER A 637 11.82 -25.62 8.85
C SER A 637 11.96 -25.67 7.32
N PRO A 638 11.90 -26.86 6.71
CA PRO A 638 11.95 -27.00 5.26
C PRO A 638 10.77 -26.25 4.62
N ARG A 639 11.01 -25.39 3.62
CA ARG A 639 9.92 -24.66 2.95
C ARG A 639 9.73 -25.03 1.50
N SER A 640 10.68 -24.68 0.65
CA SER A 640 10.65 -24.96 -0.79
C SER A 640 11.39 -26.25 -1.08
N LEU A 641 10.79 -27.09 -1.90
CA LEU A 641 11.35 -28.34 -2.39
C LEU A 641 11.53 -28.19 -3.90
N LEU A 642 12.74 -28.42 -4.40
CA LEU A 642 13.04 -28.27 -5.82
C LEU A 642 13.96 -29.40 -6.29
N LEU A 643 13.50 -30.17 -7.27
CA LEU A 643 14.29 -31.23 -7.88
C LEU A 643 15.27 -30.68 -8.92
N SER A 644 16.41 -31.35 -9.08
CA SER A 644 17.23 -31.23 -10.29
C SER A 644 16.45 -31.68 -11.52
N HIS A 645 16.83 -31.22 -12.72
CA HIS A 645 16.18 -31.66 -13.96
C HIS A 645 16.19 -33.19 -14.18
N SER A 646 17.24 -33.85 -13.69
CA SER A 646 17.39 -35.31 -13.68
C SER A 646 16.54 -36.00 -12.60
N GLY A 647 16.08 -35.27 -11.59
CA GLY A 647 15.36 -35.82 -10.44
C GLY A 647 16.23 -36.56 -9.43
N ASP A 648 17.54 -36.61 -9.62
CA ASP A 648 18.51 -37.31 -8.75
C ASP A 648 18.83 -36.55 -7.45
N ARG A 649 18.57 -35.24 -7.42
CA ARG A 649 18.81 -34.39 -6.25
C ARG A 649 17.58 -33.57 -5.92
N LEU A 650 17.26 -33.50 -4.64
CA LEU A 650 16.26 -32.60 -4.08
C LEU A 650 16.95 -31.51 -3.26
N TYR A 651 16.78 -30.26 -3.69
CA TYR A 651 17.19 -29.07 -2.96
C TYR A 651 16.07 -28.62 -2.03
N VAL A 652 16.39 -28.40 -0.75
CA VAL A 652 15.43 -28.07 0.30
C VAL A 652 15.83 -26.77 0.97
N SER A 653 15.02 -25.71 0.85
CA SER A 653 15.30 -24.48 1.59
C SER A 653 15.02 -24.66 3.08
N ARG A 654 15.93 -24.15 3.90
CA ARG A 654 15.84 -24.16 5.37
C ARG A 654 15.56 -22.76 5.89
N PHE A 655 14.38 -22.57 6.45
CA PHE A 655 13.92 -21.30 6.98
C PHE A 655 14.20 -21.19 8.50
N GLY A 656 15.38 -20.74 8.88
CA GLY A 656 15.78 -20.56 10.29
C GLY A 656 15.95 -19.09 10.69
N ARG A 657 16.06 -18.82 11.99
CA ARG A 657 16.62 -17.55 12.50
C ARG A 657 18.15 -17.64 12.44
N SER A 658 18.80 -16.51 12.72
CA SER A 658 20.26 -16.44 12.70
C SER A 658 20.88 -17.47 13.64
N GLY A 659 21.64 -18.41 13.10
CA GLY A 659 22.31 -19.48 13.86
C GLY A 659 21.57 -20.82 13.96
N ASP A 660 20.34 -20.94 13.44
CA ASP A 660 19.53 -22.18 13.52
C ASP A 660 19.85 -23.20 12.41
N GLY A 661 20.93 -23.01 11.65
CA GLY A 661 21.24 -23.81 10.46
C GLY A 661 20.31 -23.49 9.29
N ALA A 662 20.12 -22.20 8.98
CA ALA A 662 19.46 -21.78 7.75
C ALA A 662 20.35 -21.98 6.52
N GLY A 663 19.75 -22.20 5.34
CA GLY A 663 20.50 -22.52 4.12
C GLY A 663 19.71 -23.40 3.15
N VAL A 664 20.42 -24.28 2.43
CA VAL A 664 19.82 -25.29 1.55
C VAL A 664 20.38 -26.67 1.93
N SER A 665 19.53 -27.68 2.07
CA SER A 665 19.95 -29.08 2.14
C SER A 665 19.87 -29.73 0.76
N ILE A 666 20.75 -30.70 0.49
CA ILE A 666 20.80 -31.46 -0.75
C ILE A 666 20.56 -32.92 -0.39
N ILE A 667 19.49 -33.49 -0.91
CA ILE A 667 19.08 -34.86 -0.67
C ILE A 667 19.29 -35.66 -1.97
N ASP A 668 19.90 -36.83 -1.87
CA ASP A 668 19.90 -37.83 -2.94
C ASP A 668 18.55 -38.54 -2.96
N THR A 669 17.84 -38.50 -4.09
CA THR A 669 16.48 -39.05 -4.20
C THR A 669 16.46 -40.56 -4.36
N GLY A 670 17.58 -41.18 -4.74
CA GLY A 670 17.72 -42.63 -4.86
C GLY A 670 17.93 -43.30 -3.50
N THR A 671 18.69 -42.67 -2.61
CA THR A 671 18.94 -43.17 -1.25
C THR A 671 18.05 -42.55 -0.19
N ASN A 672 17.41 -41.40 -0.48
CA ASN A 672 16.67 -40.57 0.48
C ASN A 672 17.55 -40.08 1.64
N GLU A 673 18.83 -39.80 1.37
CA GLU A 673 19.79 -39.31 2.36
C GLU A 673 20.23 -37.87 2.07
N VAL A 674 20.48 -37.09 3.12
CA VAL A 674 21.09 -35.76 3.00
C VAL A 674 22.57 -35.94 2.65
N ILE A 675 22.94 -35.61 1.41
CA ILE A 675 24.32 -35.75 0.88
C ILE A 675 25.14 -34.46 0.96
N GLY A 676 24.51 -33.34 1.30
CA GLY A 676 25.21 -32.06 1.43
C GLY A 676 24.32 -30.93 1.94
N ALA A 677 24.95 -29.82 2.29
CA ALA A 677 24.26 -28.61 2.73
C ALA A 677 25.04 -27.36 2.31
N ILE A 678 24.32 -26.31 1.95
CA ILE A 678 24.82 -24.97 1.70
C ILE A 678 24.38 -24.10 2.88
N GLU A 679 25.30 -23.82 3.80
CA GLU A 679 25.00 -23.03 5.00
C GLU A 679 24.87 -21.54 4.69
N GLN A 680 23.82 -20.91 5.22
CA GLN A 680 23.58 -19.46 5.18
C GLN A 680 23.00 -19.01 6.53
N PRO A 681 23.82 -18.96 7.59
CA PRO A 681 23.34 -18.81 8.96
C PRO A 681 22.68 -17.46 9.23
N SER A 682 22.85 -16.45 8.38
CA SER A 682 22.20 -15.13 8.51
C SER A 682 21.01 -14.94 7.58
N ALA A 683 20.65 -15.94 6.77
CA ALA A 683 19.57 -15.87 5.79
C ALA A 683 18.32 -16.60 6.28
N SER A 684 17.15 -16.23 5.77
CA SER A 684 15.95 -17.05 5.90
C SER A 684 15.52 -17.51 4.51
N VAL A 685 16.14 -18.60 4.06
CA VAL A 685 15.98 -19.11 2.70
C VAL A 685 14.54 -19.60 2.51
N PHE A 686 13.83 -19.05 1.53
CA PHE A 686 12.40 -19.28 1.34
C PHE A 686 12.11 -20.10 0.08
N ARG A 687 12.19 -19.50 -1.12
CA ARG A 687 11.96 -20.18 -2.41
C ARG A 687 13.26 -20.47 -3.14
N LEU A 688 13.26 -21.54 -3.92
CA LEU A 688 14.34 -21.95 -4.80
C LEU A 688 13.87 -21.94 -6.26
N ALA A 689 14.75 -21.56 -7.19
CA ALA A 689 14.57 -21.75 -8.63
C ALA A 689 15.88 -22.18 -9.29
N LEU A 690 15.82 -23.11 -10.24
CA LEU A 690 16.97 -23.65 -10.94
C LEU A 690 17.14 -22.94 -12.29
N SER A 691 18.37 -22.62 -12.69
CA SER A 691 18.65 -22.16 -14.05
C SER A 691 18.34 -23.27 -15.07
N PRO A 692 17.93 -22.96 -16.30
CA PRO A 692 17.61 -23.96 -17.32
C PRO A 692 18.72 -24.99 -17.59
N ASP A 693 19.99 -24.59 -17.43
CA ASP A 693 21.15 -25.47 -17.59
C ASP A 693 21.48 -26.31 -16.34
N GLY A 694 20.77 -26.11 -15.23
CA GLY A 694 20.96 -26.81 -13.95
C GLY A 694 22.18 -26.38 -13.14
N LYS A 695 23.00 -25.43 -13.63
CA LYS A 695 24.29 -25.07 -13.02
C LYS A 695 24.19 -24.04 -11.90
N ARG A 696 23.07 -23.32 -11.83
CA ARG A 696 22.81 -22.30 -10.81
C ARG A 696 21.48 -22.54 -10.14
N LEU A 697 21.50 -22.48 -8.82
CA LEU A 697 20.32 -22.45 -7.97
C LEU A 697 20.18 -21.04 -7.41
N TYR A 698 19.04 -20.39 -7.66
CA TYR A 698 18.68 -19.12 -7.09
C TYR A 698 17.82 -19.35 -5.85
N ALA A 699 18.10 -18.65 -4.76
CA ALA A 699 17.38 -18.82 -3.51
C ALA A 699 17.01 -17.46 -2.92
N THR A 700 15.74 -17.25 -2.57
CA THR A 700 15.31 -16.01 -1.91
C THR A 700 15.69 -16.04 -0.44
N ASP A 701 16.30 -14.96 0.04
CA ASP A 701 16.50 -14.69 1.45
C ASP A 701 15.50 -13.63 1.89
N ARG A 702 14.42 -14.10 2.54
CA ARG A 702 13.26 -13.27 2.88
C ARG A 702 13.65 -12.11 3.79
N THR A 703 14.49 -12.35 4.79
CA THR A 703 14.73 -11.38 5.87
C THR A 703 15.69 -10.26 5.45
N ASN A 704 16.65 -10.56 4.58
CA ASN A 704 17.63 -9.57 4.11
C ASN A 704 17.30 -8.97 2.73
N ALA A 705 16.14 -9.32 2.15
CA ALA A 705 15.69 -8.84 0.85
C ALA A 705 16.72 -9.05 -0.29
N GLN A 706 17.21 -10.27 -0.44
CA GLN A 706 18.23 -10.61 -1.43
C GLN A 706 17.97 -11.95 -2.13
N VAL A 707 18.59 -12.12 -3.31
CA VAL A 707 18.67 -13.39 -4.03
C VAL A 707 20.08 -13.95 -3.90
N LEU A 708 20.19 -15.17 -3.40
CA LEU A 708 21.43 -15.93 -3.32
C LEU A 708 21.63 -16.70 -4.63
N VAL A 709 22.83 -16.64 -5.19
CA VAL A 709 23.21 -17.43 -6.37
C VAL A 709 24.14 -18.54 -5.93
N ILE A 710 23.72 -19.77 -6.10
CA ILE A 710 24.42 -20.98 -5.68
C ILE A 710 24.90 -21.70 -6.93
N ASN A 711 26.18 -22.10 -6.94
CA ASN A 711 26.69 -23.03 -7.94
C ASN A 711 26.38 -24.46 -7.48
N THR A 712 25.71 -25.25 -8.32
CA THR A 712 25.24 -26.61 -8.00
C THR A 712 26.33 -27.68 -8.10
N ASP A 713 27.42 -27.41 -8.81
CA ASP A 713 28.59 -28.30 -8.85
C ASP A 713 29.45 -28.13 -7.59
N LEU A 714 29.61 -26.88 -7.15
CA LEU A 714 30.43 -26.50 -6.00
C LEU A 714 29.68 -26.53 -4.67
N ASN A 715 28.35 -26.66 -4.71
CA ASN A 715 27.46 -26.60 -3.55
C ASN A 715 27.76 -25.42 -2.61
N ARG A 716 27.89 -24.21 -3.19
CA ARG A 716 28.13 -22.99 -2.42
C ARG A 716 27.51 -21.76 -3.06
N VAL A 717 27.17 -20.78 -2.22
CA VAL A 717 26.83 -19.43 -2.68
C VAL A 717 28.06 -18.80 -3.34
N ILE A 718 27.90 -18.33 -4.56
CA ILE A 718 28.94 -17.63 -5.34
C ILE A 718 28.68 -16.12 -5.42
N LEU A 719 27.41 -15.70 -5.34
CA LEU A 719 27.01 -14.29 -5.38
C LEU A 719 25.79 -14.06 -4.48
N LYS A 720 25.62 -12.82 -4.01
CA LYS A 720 24.43 -12.34 -3.29
C LYS A 720 23.95 -11.05 -3.93
N TRP A 721 22.71 -11.02 -4.40
CA TRP A 721 22.12 -9.86 -5.05
C TRP A 721 21.10 -9.22 -4.11
N ALA A 722 21.52 -8.16 -3.43
CA ALA A 722 20.67 -7.44 -2.50
C ALA A 722 19.80 -6.40 -3.23
N ALA A 723 18.53 -6.34 -2.86
CA ALA A 723 17.61 -5.29 -3.24
C ALA A 723 17.40 -4.32 -2.07
N ARG A 724 16.84 -3.13 -2.34
CA ARG A 724 16.45 -2.17 -1.28
C ARG A 724 15.14 -2.52 -0.57
N GLY A 725 14.46 -3.56 -1.06
CA GLY A 725 13.11 -3.96 -0.66
C GLY A 725 13.00 -4.65 0.69
N ARG A 726 11.83 -5.27 0.92
CA ARG A 726 11.54 -6.07 2.11
C ARG A 726 10.76 -7.33 1.74
N GLU A 727 11.11 -8.44 2.40
CA GLU A 727 10.48 -9.75 2.22
C GLU A 727 10.55 -10.29 0.79
N THR A 728 11.75 -10.63 0.30
CA THR A 728 11.88 -11.37 -0.97
C THR A 728 11.31 -12.78 -0.81
N ARG A 729 10.16 -13.05 -1.45
CA ARG A 729 9.39 -14.29 -1.26
C ARG A 729 9.67 -15.32 -2.33
N ASP A 730 9.44 -14.95 -3.58
CA ASP A 730 9.52 -15.87 -4.71
C ASP A 730 10.57 -15.43 -5.72
N VAL A 731 11.05 -16.39 -6.50
CA VAL A 731 12.05 -16.20 -7.54
C VAL A 731 11.71 -17.09 -8.73
N ALA A 732 11.82 -16.55 -9.93
CA ALA A 732 11.66 -17.28 -11.19
C ALA A 732 12.81 -16.94 -12.15
N VAL A 733 13.09 -17.83 -13.09
CA VAL A 733 14.15 -17.64 -14.09
C VAL A 733 13.52 -17.71 -15.47
N SER A 734 13.93 -16.83 -16.40
CA SER A 734 13.51 -16.93 -17.80
C SER A 734 13.97 -18.25 -18.42
N ALA A 735 13.23 -18.74 -19.41
CA ALA A 735 13.55 -19.98 -20.12
C ALA A 735 14.93 -19.95 -20.80
N ASP A 736 15.40 -18.76 -21.21
CA ASP A 736 16.74 -18.57 -21.77
C ASP A 736 17.84 -18.39 -20.71
N GLY A 737 17.47 -18.38 -19.42
CA GLY A 737 18.38 -18.26 -18.29
C GLY A 737 19.01 -16.88 -18.09
N LYS A 738 18.63 -15.87 -18.87
CA LYS A 738 19.28 -14.55 -18.85
C LYS A 738 18.70 -13.58 -17.83
N THR A 739 17.46 -13.78 -17.40
CA THR A 739 16.77 -12.90 -16.45
C THR A 739 16.26 -13.70 -15.26
N VAL A 740 16.52 -13.19 -14.06
CA VAL A 740 15.96 -13.68 -12.81
C VAL A 740 14.96 -12.66 -12.29
N TYR A 741 13.76 -13.12 -11.98
CA TYR A 741 12.68 -12.31 -11.43
C TYR A 741 12.54 -12.60 -9.95
N ALA A 742 12.33 -11.57 -9.12
CA ALA A 742 12.13 -11.75 -7.69
C ALA A 742 11.04 -10.83 -7.16
N ALA A 743 10.15 -11.35 -6.31
CA ALA A 743 9.05 -10.59 -5.70
C ALA A 743 9.39 -10.22 -4.25
N ASN A 744 9.35 -8.93 -3.93
CA ASN A 744 9.42 -8.42 -2.57
C ASN A 744 8.02 -8.05 -2.08
N GLN A 745 7.48 -8.86 -1.17
CA GLN A 745 6.07 -8.79 -0.79
C GLN A 745 5.73 -7.54 0.04
N ASP A 746 6.63 -7.11 0.93
CA ASP A 746 6.34 -6.01 1.88
C ASP A 746 6.83 -4.65 1.42
N SER A 747 7.70 -4.61 0.42
CA SER A 747 8.00 -3.39 -0.33
C SER A 747 7.19 -3.26 -1.62
N ASN A 748 6.36 -4.26 -1.97
CA ASN A 748 5.53 -4.30 -3.17
C ASN A 748 6.30 -4.22 -4.50
N GLU A 749 7.45 -4.89 -4.57
CA GLU A 749 8.34 -4.79 -5.74
C GLU A 749 8.43 -6.10 -6.53
N LEU A 750 8.51 -6.00 -7.86
CA LEU A 750 9.01 -7.05 -8.75
C LEU A 750 10.34 -6.60 -9.36
N LEU A 751 11.38 -7.42 -9.18
CA LEU A 751 12.74 -7.14 -9.63
C LEU A 751 13.06 -7.92 -10.90
N PHE A 752 13.78 -7.27 -11.82
CA PHE A 752 14.28 -7.85 -13.07
C PHE A 752 15.80 -7.82 -12.99
N ILE A 753 16.40 -8.98 -12.80
CA ILE A 753 17.82 -9.11 -12.49
C ILE A 753 18.50 -9.78 -13.68
N ASP A 754 19.53 -9.13 -14.22
CA ASP A 754 20.40 -9.75 -15.21
C ASP A 754 21.15 -10.93 -14.58
N ALA A 755 20.92 -12.14 -15.08
CA ALA A 755 21.47 -13.34 -14.46
C ALA A 755 23.01 -13.42 -14.55
N ALA A 756 23.62 -12.78 -15.55
CA ALA A 756 25.06 -12.80 -15.74
C ALA A 756 25.81 -11.89 -14.76
N SER A 757 25.32 -10.65 -14.59
CA SER A 757 25.96 -9.60 -13.80
C SER A 757 25.35 -9.43 -12.40
N GLY A 758 24.11 -9.84 -12.18
CA GLY A 758 23.34 -9.55 -10.98
C GLY A 758 22.79 -8.12 -10.92
N PHE A 759 22.93 -7.35 -11.99
CA PHE A 759 22.41 -5.98 -12.04
C PHE A 759 20.88 -6.01 -12.07
N ILE A 760 20.24 -5.30 -11.14
CA ILE A 760 18.80 -5.06 -11.16
C ILE A 760 18.53 -4.06 -12.30
N ARG A 761 18.12 -4.57 -13.47
CA ARG A 761 17.79 -3.78 -14.64
C ARG A 761 16.55 -2.92 -14.40
N LYS A 762 15.58 -3.47 -13.66
CA LYS A 762 14.31 -2.81 -13.39
C LYS A 762 13.71 -3.26 -12.06
N THR A 763 13.04 -2.31 -11.40
CA THR A 763 12.15 -2.55 -10.26
C THR A 763 10.77 -1.99 -10.60
N LEU A 764 9.74 -2.82 -10.51
CA LEU A 764 8.35 -2.41 -10.64
C LEU A 764 7.70 -2.37 -9.28
N THR A 765 6.92 -1.32 -9.01
CA THR A 765 6.01 -1.27 -7.87
C THR A 765 4.65 -1.79 -8.32
N LEU A 766 4.23 -2.96 -7.82
CA LEU A 766 2.96 -3.60 -8.22
C LEU A 766 1.80 -3.25 -7.28
N GLU A 767 2.15 -2.72 -6.09
CA GLU A 767 1.24 -2.58 -4.94
C GLU A 767 0.67 -3.96 -4.51
N ASP A 768 0.00 -4.06 -3.36
CA ASP A 768 -0.76 -5.27 -2.99
C ASP A 768 -0.01 -6.61 -2.72
N GLY A 769 1.28 -6.59 -2.46
CA GLY A 769 1.98 -7.75 -1.89
C GLY A 769 2.23 -8.87 -2.88
N PRO A 770 3.14 -8.67 -3.86
CA PRO A 770 3.51 -9.68 -4.83
C PRO A 770 4.13 -10.87 -4.11
N ARG A 771 3.66 -12.07 -4.46
CA ARG A 771 4.08 -13.31 -3.82
C ARG A 771 4.55 -14.32 -4.84
N GLY A 772 3.64 -15.08 -5.45
CA GLY A 772 3.98 -16.11 -6.44
C GLY A 772 4.33 -15.52 -7.81
N ILE A 773 5.35 -16.03 -8.50
CA ILE A 773 5.77 -15.61 -9.84
C ILE A 773 5.83 -16.81 -10.80
N ALA A 774 5.31 -16.64 -12.01
CA ALA A 774 5.62 -17.50 -13.14
C ALA A 774 6.03 -16.67 -14.36
N VAL A 775 6.91 -17.22 -15.19
CA VAL A 775 7.43 -16.54 -16.39
C VAL A 775 7.13 -17.40 -17.59
N ARG A 776 6.43 -16.83 -18.56
CA ARG A 776 6.14 -17.40 -19.86
C ARG A 776 7.15 -16.90 -20.87
N GLY A 777 7.86 -17.80 -21.54
CA GLY A 777 8.95 -17.49 -22.46
C GLY A 777 8.51 -17.20 -23.90
N GLN A 778 7.29 -17.58 -24.30
CA GLN A 778 6.71 -17.32 -25.62
C GLN A 778 5.24 -16.93 -25.49
N PRO A 779 4.70 -15.98 -26.28
CA PRO A 779 3.29 -15.99 -26.54
C PRO A 779 3.00 -17.11 -27.55
N VAL A 780 2.55 -18.26 -27.05
CA VAL A 780 1.67 -19.10 -27.87
C VAL A 780 0.39 -18.30 -28.07
N TYR A 781 0.35 -17.56 -29.18
CA TYR A 781 -0.89 -17.15 -29.81
C TYR A 781 -1.42 -18.38 -30.55
N GLU A 782 -2.07 -19.28 -29.82
CA GLU A 782 -3.04 -20.14 -30.47
C GLU A 782 -4.28 -19.26 -30.63
N ASP A 783 -4.33 -18.53 -31.74
CA ASP A 783 -5.62 -18.10 -32.26
C ASP A 783 -6.52 -19.35 -32.35
N ALA A 784 -7.81 -19.19 -32.05
CA ALA A 784 -8.73 -20.32 -32.09
C ALA A 784 -8.56 -21.07 -33.42
N PRO A 785 -8.47 -22.42 -33.42
CA PRO A 785 -8.25 -23.17 -34.64
C PRO A 785 -9.27 -22.74 -35.69
N VAL A 786 -8.82 -22.51 -36.92
CA VAL A 786 -9.75 -22.29 -38.03
C VAL A 786 -10.65 -23.53 -38.10
N THR A 787 -11.94 -23.36 -37.85
CA THR A 787 -12.92 -24.47 -37.92
C THR A 787 -13.68 -24.47 -39.23
N ASP A 788 -13.55 -23.41 -40.03
CA ASP A 788 -14.17 -23.23 -41.33
C ASP A 788 -13.10 -23.30 -42.44
N PRO A 789 -13.00 -24.42 -43.18
CA PRO A 789 -11.97 -24.61 -44.19
C PRO A 789 -12.06 -23.57 -45.33
N ARG A 790 -13.21 -22.92 -45.52
CA ARG A 790 -13.38 -21.84 -46.53
C ARG A 790 -12.48 -20.64 -46.29
N ARG A 791 -12.00 -20.45 -45.05
CA ARG A 791 -11.06 -19.37 -44.71
C ARG A 791 -9.62 -19.66 -45.17
N ALA A 792 -9.29 -20.92 -45.42
CA ALA A 792 -7.95 -21.38 -45.82
C ALA A 792 -7.90 -21.91 -47.27
N ASP A 793 -9.03 -21.87 -47.99
CA ASP A 793 -9.16 -22.17 -49.41
C ASP A 793 -8.89 -20.88 -50.23
N PHE A 794 -7.60 -20.57 -50.37
CA PHE A 794 -7.09 -19.35 -50.97
C PHE A 794 -7.20 -19.37 -52.50
N ASP A 795 -7.07 -20.54 -53.13
CA ASP A 795 -7.27 -20.68 -54.59
C ASP A 795 -8.73 -20.93 -55.00
N ARG A 796 -9.62 -21.15 -54.01
CA ARG A 796 -11.07 -21.34 -54.17
C ARG A 796 -11.41 -22.59 -54.98
N ASP A 797 -10.59 -23.62 -54.89
CA ASP A 797 -10.83 -24.90 -55.57
C ASP A 797 -11.79 -25.83 -54.81
N GLY A 798 -12.19 -25.43 -53.60
CA GLY A 798 -13.12 -26.16 -52.75
C GLY A 798 -12.43 -27.13 -51.79
N THR A 799 -11.09 -27.19 -51.77
CA THR A 799 -10.30 -28.02 -50.86
C THR A 799 -9.15 -27.21 -50.29
N VAL A 800 -8.82 -27.42 -49.01
CA VAL A 800 -7.61 -26.83 -48.42
C VAL A 800 -6.45 -27.77 -48.65
N GLY A 801 -5.57 -27.45 -49.59
CA GLY A 801 -4.56 -28.36 -50.09
C GLY A 801 -3.19 -27.74 -50.33
N PHE A 802 -2.38 -28.45 -51.11
CA PHE A 802 -1.03 -28.00 -51.43
C PHE A 802 -1.02 -26.71 -52.28
N GLY A 803 -2.08 -26.47 -53.06
CA GLY A 803 -2.27 -25.22 -53.81
C GLY A 803 -2.29 -24.01 -52.88
N ASP A 804 -3.13 -24.05 -51.86
CA ASP A 804 -3.24 -23.04 -50.82
C ASP A 804 -1.94 -22.87 -50.03
N PHE A 805 -1.26 -23.98 -49.70
CA PHE A 805 0.04 -23.92 -49.03
C PHE A 805 1.07 -23.16 -49.85
N VAL A 806 1.09 -23.35 -51.18
CA VAL A 806 2.02 -22.62 -52.06
C VAL A 806 1.68 -21.13 -52.12
N ILE A 807 0.40 -20.76 -52.10
CA ILE A 807 -0.03 -19.37 -52.02
C ILE A 807 0.43 -18.75 -50.69
N PHE A 808 0.12 -19.42 -49.59
CA PHE A 808 0.49 -19.02 -48.24
C PHE A 808 2.02 -18.87 -48.07
N ALA A 809 2.79 -19.87 -48.50
CA ALA A 809 4.24 -19.89 -48.36
C ALA A 809 4.95 -18.77 -49.12
N ARG A 810 4.36 -18.23 -50.19
CA ARG A 810 4.94 -17.11 -50.95
C ARG A 810 4.87 -15.79 -50.19
N SER A 811 3.90 -15.67 -49.31
CA SER A 811 3.66 -14.47 -48.50
C SER A 811 4.13 -14.64 -47.06
N PHE A 812 4.73 -15.78 -46.72
CA PHE A 812 5.19 -16.08 -45.38
C PHE A 812 6.27 -15.10 -44.92
N GLY A 813 6.07 -14.49 -43.76
CA GLY A 813 6.91 -13.45 -43.18
C GLY A 813 6.58 -12.03 -43.66
N ALA A 814 5.58 -11.84 -44.52
CA ALA A 814 5.11 -10.52 -44.93
C ALA A 814 4.24 -9.87 -43.83
N SER A 815 4.26 -8.54 -43.75
CA SER A 815 3.43 -7.75 -42.83
C SER A 815 2.70 -6.62 -43.57
N SER A 816 1.71 -5.99 -42.93
CA SER A 816 0.95 -4.91 -43.56
C SER A 816 1.87 -3.80 -44.11
N GLY A 817 1.81 -3.59 -45.42
CA GLY A 817 2.70 -2.69 -46.17
C GLY A 817 3.79 -3.37 -47.01
N ASP A 818 4.03 -4.68 -46.83
CA ASP A 818 4.83 -5.49 -47.75
C ASP A 818 4.04 -5.74 -49.05
N PRO A 819 4.66 -5.61 -50.24
CA PRO A 819 4.01 -5.95 -51.51
C PRO A 819 3.46 -7.38 -51.61
N ASN A 820 3.99 -8.29 -50.79
CA ASN A 820 3.59 -9.69 -50.74
C ASN A 820 2.53 -9.98 -49.67
N PHE A 821 2.11 -8.98 -48.89
CA PHE A 821 1.06 -9.13 -47.88
C PHE A 821 -0.32 -9.18 -48.53
N ASP A 822 -1.05 -10.27 -48.29
CA ASP A 822 -2.46 -10.44 -48.63
C ASP A 822 -3.25 -10.71 -47.36
N VAL A 823 -4.23 -9.85 -47.08
CA VAL A 823 -5.09 -9.91 -45.89
C VAL A 823 -5.87 -11.23 -45.78
N ASN A 824 -6.07 -11.96 -46.88
CA ASN A 824 -6.74 -13.26 -46.82
C ASN A 824 -5.83 -14.37 -46.27
N LEU A 825 -4.51 -14.17 -46.29
CA LEU A 825 -3.51 -15.13 -45.79
C LEU A 825 -3.17 -14.90 -44.31
N ASP A 826 -3.54 -13.73 -43.79
CA ASP A 826 -3.53 -13.37 -42.38
C ASP A 826 -4.76 -14.02 -41.72
N LEU A 827 -4.62 -15.30 -41.34
CA LEU A 827 -5.71 -16.13 -40.85
C LEU A 827 -6.15 -15.71 -39.44
N ASN A 828 -5.23 -15.11 -38.67
CA ASN A 828 -5.51 -14.61 -37.33
C ASN A 828 -5.85 -13.11 -37.25
N GLY A 829 -5.64 -12.35 -38.33
CA GLY A 829 -5.96 -10.93 -38.41
C GLY A 829 -4.99 -10.04 -37.64
N ASP A 830 -3.73 -10.47 -37.45
CA ASP A 830 -2.70 -9.73 -36.71
C ASP A 830 -1.82 -8.82 -37.58
N GLU A 831 -2.19 -8.67 -38.86
CA GLU A 831 -1.47 -7.89 -39.88
C GLU A 831 -0.07 -8.44 -40.21
N GLN A 832 0.20 -9.70 -39.89
CA GLN A 832 1.41 -10.43 -40.28
C GLN A 832 1.04 -11.82 -40.81
N ILE A 833 1.87 -12.37 -41.69
CA ILE A 833 1.74 -13.76 -42.15
C ILE A 833 2.87 -14.53 -41.50
N SER A 834 2.55 -15.31 -40.48
CA SER A 834 3.53 -15.88 -39.56
C SER A 834 3.38 -17.40 -39.39
N PHE A 835 4.22 -17.99 -38.53
CA PHE A 835 4.09 -19.39 -38.15
C PHE A 835 2.74 -19.69 -37.44
N ALA A 836 2.12 -18.69 -36.80
CA ALA A 836 0.79 -18.86 -36.21
C ALA A 836 -0.27 -19.13 -37.28
N ASP A 837 -0.27 -18.38 -38.38
CA ASP A 837 -1.15 -18.62 -39.53
C ASP A 837 -0.88 -19.97 -40.18
N PHE A 838 0.37 -20.42 -40.20
CA PHE A 838 0.70 -21.76 -40.69
C PHE A 838 0.06 -22.84 -39.82
N VAL A 839 0.06 -22.69 -38.49
CA VAL A 839 -0.57 -23.65 -37.56
C VAL A 839 -2.09 -23.66 -37.77
N LEU A 840 -2.71 -22.49 -37.96
CA LEU A 840 -4.13 -22.37 -38.29
C LEU A 840 -4.48 -23.04 -39.63
N PHE A 841 -3.67 -22.80 -40.65
CA PHE A 841 -3.78 -23.44 -41.96
C PHE A 841 -3.64 -24.96 -41.84
N ALA A 842 -2.65 -25.43 -41.08
CA ALA A 842 -2.38 -26.85 -40.86
C ALA A 842 -3.55 -27.56 -40.16
N ALA A 843 -4.30 -26.86 -39.31
CA ALA A 843 -5.45 -27.43 -38.60
C ALA A 843 -6.60 -27.84 -39.55
N VAL A 844 -6.73 -27.18 -40.72
CA VAL A 844 -7.74 -27.49 -41.75
C VAL A 844 -7.15 -28.09 -43.02
N PHE A 845 -5.85 -28.36 -43.04
CA PHE A 845 -5.18 -28.94 -44.20
C PHE A 845 -5.74 -30.31 -44.54
N GLY A 846 -6.15 -30.48 -45.80
CA GLY A 846 -6.82 -31.68 -46.32
C GLY A 846 -8.34 -31.72 -46.09
N MET A 847 -8.95 -30.67 -45.54
CA MET A 847 -10.41 -30.57 -45.40
C MET A 847 -11.08 -30.01 -46.67
N SER A 848 -12.34 -30.39 -46.90
CA SER A 848 -13.20 -29.83 -47.94
C SER A 848 -13.83 -28.52 -47.45
N ALA A 849 -13.78 -27.46 -48.27
CA ALA A 849 -14.44 -26.18 -48.00
C ALA A 849 -15.95 -26.23 -48.27
N GLY A 850 -16.45 -27.32 -48.86
CA GLY A 850 -17.88 -27.63 -48.95
C GLY A 850 -18.31 -28.67 -47.90
N GLY A 851 -19.13 -28.25 -46.94
CA GLY A 851 -19.72 -29.10 -45.91
C GLY A 851 -20.26 -28.32 -44.73
#